data_AF-A0A954TE66-F1
#
_entry.id   AF-A0A954TE66-F1
#
_cell.length_a   1.000
_cell.length_b   1.000
_cell.length_c   1.000
_cell.angle_alpha   90.00
_cell.angle_beta   90.00
_cell.angle_gamma   90.00
#
_symmetry.space_group_name_H-M   'P 1'
#
loop_
_entity.id
_entity.type
_entity.pdbx_description
1 polymer ?
#
loop_
_entity_poly.entity_id
_entity_poly.type
_entity_poly.pdbx_seq_one_letter_code
_entity_poly.pdbx_strand_id
1 'polypeptide(L)'
;MLRQARFIAEEMFGRVRDLAAAPRQGEPSGVELCQLEARILMSASPLAVLPEAPAVDVDEAVAVNEAEAQQQAATEPAVTEQREIVFLDDSIPDVDSLLADLQAEQGQGRKVDIFRLDATQDGIQQISQILAERDNISAVHLVSHAEEGRVRLGSTQLTADSLRGYAGEISQWATALTSDADLLFYGCNLAGNASGQELLESLAALTGADVAASTDNTGHAILGGDWKLEYSTGAIEAQLAFSLDVQAEWGHLMNVSVDATTTGVAAESSAGETLTHTTAGTDRLMLVGISFGEDDDQYVSSVTYNGTALSLVGAQDHPDSNKSRIEIWALVAPDVGTHNLVVGFSDTDHHGATIGVMTFNGVDQQTALGTFAASTGKSTTASTTVNSAVGDIVFGVVAFDDNNDRALDPGSGQSEQWELHVDDTNGAGSLQAGAATVTTSWTTSGNSEKWVVGGVSIKSAGRLTATGEFLVNTYTNDTQETSATSRGSAQAVAMAANGDYVVVWSSNNQSSGWDVFGQRFNAQGATQGDEFQVNQTSSRDQLYATVGMDASGNFVVAWTQEDSFGGRDVFAQRFNNLGVRQGIAFQVNDGSLLPRQNASIDVAADGRFVIAWQAFGTFDAGDIYARRFDAAGNALDTSDLAVETASGGDYDPVVSINDSGDFAVAWDDGGGVHIQRFNSNGTTRGGQITADTDNDAGNPALALNNDGSLVVVWRQGPSQRDVMLRRYDNSGNDLGLEAIVSTTTNSKQTDASIAMATNGDFIITWEGNGEEVGHTDTSGVFGQKYSADGNKVGSEFLINQSLDGNQHKASLAMLDLDNFVVVWSGAGTQTGQLDTSGVFARQFGTAAGGGLPTAHSGGPYIINQGDALNLDGSGSSDPLTRPLTYRWDLNGNGTYGEAGEPSTETPVISWSTLVSLNVKHAGTYVIGLQVDNGFGGVNTASSSLTIGNVAPTLTSATTVSMAENSTAVQTVTATDPGESVSFSLSGGVDQNLFQIVAGTGALSFKVAPNFEDPQDTDRNNVYHVEVSASDGRGGSRSQVISVTVNNANDSPSGLPTIVGSVALGQTLTADTTSISDADGLG
;
A
#
# COMPACT_ATOMS: atom_id res chain seq x y z
N MET A 1 -17.06 -57.16 -40.86
CA MET A 1 -16.86 -57.26 -42.33
C MET A 1 -16.38 -55.89 -42.83
N LEU A 2 -15.50 -55.86 -43.85
CA LEU A 2 -15.34 -54.83 -44.93
C LEU A 2 -15.95 -53.42 -44.70
N ARG A 3 -15.24 -52.27 -44.86
CA ARG A 3 -14.04 -51.87 -45.64
C ARG A 3 -13.25 -50.78 -44.82
N GLN A 4 -11.95 -50.44 -44.94
CA GLN A 4 -11.02 -50.13 -46.07
C GLN A 4 -11.46 -48.92 -46.94
N ALA A 5 -10.62 -47.98 -47.42
CA ALA A 5 -9.15 -47.70 -47.39
C ALA A 5 -8.87 -46.33 -48.11
N ARG A 6 -7.72 -45.61 -48.13
CA ARG A 6 -6.43 -45.47 -47.38
C ARG A 6 -5.62 -44.29 -48.07
N PHE A 7 -4.46 -43.86 -47.52
CA PHE A 7 -3.50 -42.80 -47.99
C PHE A 7 -3.92 -41.34 -47.66
N ILE A 8 -3.08 -40.37 -47.21
CA ILE A 8 -1.63 -40.02 -47.28
C ILE A 8 -1.26 -39.06 -48.45
N ALA A 9 -0.88 -37.82 -48.07
CA ALA A 9 0.18 -36.86 -48.55
C ALA A 9 0.52 -36.71 -50.07
N GLU A 10 1.24 -35.69 -50.57
CA GLU A 10 2.16 -34.69 -49.96
C GLU A 10 2.40 -33.46 -50.91
N GLU A 11 3.23 -32.50 -50.48
CA GLU A 11 3.94 -31.43 -51.24
C GLU A 11 3.17 -30.18 -51.79
N MET A 12 3.82 -29.06 -52.14
CA MET A 12 4.78 -28.14 -51.44
C MET A 12 5.21 -26.96 -52.38
N PHE A 13 5.83 -25.91 -51.82
CA PHE A 13 6.65 -24.85 -52.49
C PHE A 13 6.05 -23.89 -53.55
N GLY A 14 5.46 -22.81 -53.03
CA GLY A 14 5.76 -21.36 -53.24
C GLY A 14 6.58 -20.76 -54.41
N ARG A 15 6.24 -19.48 -54.75
CA ARG A 15 7.18 -18.34 -54.95
C ARG A 15 6.46 -16.99 -55.16
N VAL A 16 7.22 -15.89 -55.10
CA VAL A 16 6.77 -14.48 -55.09
C VAL A 16 7.14 -13.76 -56.40
N ARG A 17 6.26 -12.90 -56.95
CA ARG A 17 6.55 -11.50 -57.37
C ARG A 17 5.41 -10.76 -58.11
N ASP A 18 5.18 -9.53 -57.66
CA ASP A 18 4.96 -8.25 -58.37
C ASP A 18 4.45 -8.25 -59.83
N LEU A 19 3.38 -7.48 -60.09
CA LEU A 19 3.45 -6.24 -60.88
C LEU A 19 2.25 -5.32 -60.59
N ALA A 20 2.36 -4.02 -60.91
CA ALA A 20 1.43 -2.97 -60.48
C ALA A 20 0.82 -2.13 -61.61
N ALA A 21 -0.33 -1.48 -61.35
CA ALA A 21 -0.78 -0.25 -62.03
C ALA A 21 -1.86 0.50 -61.21
N ALA A 22 -1.73 1.83 -61.12
CA ALA A 22 -2.71 2.79 -60.56
C ALA A 22 -2.95 3.89 -61.65
N PRO A 23 -3.38 5.16 -61.39
CA PRO A 23 -3.99 5.82 -60.22
C PRO A 23 -5.17 6.78 -60.55
N ARG A 24 -5.67 7.53 -59.55
CA ARG A 24 -6.13 8.95 -59.58
C ARG A 24 -6.47 9.38 -58.13
N GLN A 25 -5.73 10.30 -57.49
CA GLN A 25 -5.87 11.78 -57.51
C GLN A 25 -7.18 12.30 -56.88
N GLY A 26 -7.17 13.22 -55.89
CA GLY A 26 -6.02 13.92 -55.28
C GLY A 26 -6.36 14.75 -54.02
N GLU A 27 -5.35 15.48 -53.53
CA GLU A 27 -5.23 16.26 -52.27
C GLU A 27 -5.87 17.70 -52.38
N PRO A 28 -5.74 18.69 -51.42
CA PRO A 28 -4.92 18.72 -50.19
C PRO A 28 -5.43 19.47 -48.92
N SER A 29 -4.72 19.21 -47.81
CA SER A 29 -4.29 20.09 -46.69
C SER A 29 -5.20 21.16 -46.05
N GLY A 30 -5.23 21.17 -44.70
CA GLY A 30 -5.54 22.33 -43.85
C GLY A 30 -5.37 22.01 -42.36
N VAL A 31 -4.76 22.90 -41.57
CA VAL A 31 -4.47 22.74 -40.12
C VAL A 31 -4.97 23.98 -39.38
N GLU A 32 -5.66 23.82 -38.23
CA GLU A 32 -5.55 24.73 -37.07
C GLU A 32 -6.21 24.15 -35.79
N LEU A 33 -6.24 24.94 -34.70
CA LEU A 33 -6.21 24.50 -33.30
C LEU A 33 -7.55 24.54 -32.52
N CYS A 34 -7.55 23.81 -31.39
CA CYS A 34 -8.17 24.11 -30.08
C CYS A 34 -9.68 23.93 -29.78
N GLN A 35 -9.88 23.17 -28.68
CA GLN A 35 -10.79 23.39 -27.53
C GLN A 35 -12.32 23.14 -27.59
N LEU A 36 -12.71 22.27 -26.63
CA LEU A 36 -13.87 22.30 -25.70
C LEU A 36 -15.34 22.20 -26.18
N GLU A 37 -15.95 21.12 -25.67
CA GLU A 37 -17.18 21.10 -24.85
C GLU A 37 -18.57 20.69 -25.39
N ALA A 38 -19.34 20.24 -24.38
CA ALA A 38 -20.66 19.62 -24.26
C ALA A 38 -21.71 19.71 -25.39
N ARG A 39 -22.51 18.63 -25.49
CA ARG A 39 -23.84 18.62 -26.14
C ARG A 39 -24.89 17.88 -25.32
N ILE A 40 -25.76 18.64 -24.65
CA ILE A 40 -27.08 18.16 -24.23
C ILE A 40 -27.99 18.08 -25.47
N LEU A 41 -28.89 17.10 -25.55
CA LEU A 41 -29.75 16.86 -26.72
C LEU A 41 -31.17 16.47 -26.25
N MET A 42 -32.20 17.09 -26.84
CA MET A 42 -33.60 16.93 -26.43
C MET A 42 -34.54 16.50 -27.58
N SER A 43 -35.43 15.57 -27.24
CA SER A 43 -36.81 15.38 -27.76
C SER A 43 -37.07 15.17 -29.27
N ALA A 44 -37.77 14.06 -29.58
CA ALA A 44 -38.95 14.05 -30.46
C ALA A 44 -39.81 12.78 -30.24
N SER A 45 -41.13 12.88 -30.43
CA SER A 45 -42.13 11.79 -30.38
C SER A 45 -42.98 11.84 -31.69
N PRO A 46 -44.21 11.29 -31.86
CA PRO A 46 -45.03 10.36 -31.05
C PRO A 46 -45.87 9.27 -31.84
N LEU A 47 -46.76 8.56 -31.11
CA LEU A 47 -48.22 8.39 -31.40
C LEU A 47 -48.83 7.04 -31.91
N ALA A 48 -50.05 6.74 -31.40
CA ALA A 48 -51.16 5.87 -31.89
C ALA A 48 -51.41 4.46 -31.24
N VAL A 49 -52.64 3.90 -31.08
CA VAL A 49 -53.98 4.44 -30.62
C VAL A 49 -55.07 3.33 -30.42
N LEU A 50 -55.72 3.25 -29.22
CA LEU A 50 -57.10 2.79 -28.87
C LEU A 50 -57.56 1.30 -29.17
N PRO A 51 -58.80 0.84 -28.80
CA PRO A 51 -59.33 0.60 -27.42
C PRO A 51 -60.24 -0.67 -27.24
N GLU A 52 -60.68 -1.01 -26.00
CA GLU A 52 -62.10 -1.32 -25.59
C GLU A 52 -62.24 -1.78 -24.11
N ALA A 53 -63.43 -1.59 -23.49
CA ALA A 53 -63.82 -1.99 -22.10
C ALA A 53 -65.38 -2.04 -21.98
N PRO A 54 -66.03 -2.61 -20.92
CA PRO A 54 -66.33 -1.81 -19.70
C PRO A 54 -66.66 -2.53 -18.34
N ALA A 55 -66.40 -1.82 -17.21
CA ALA A 55 -67.11 -1.82 -15.90
C ALA A 55 -67.18 -3.14 -15.05
N VAL A 56 -67.34 -3.15 -13.70
CA VAL A 56 -67.99 -2.23 -12.73
C VAL A 56 -67.21 -2.20 -11.38
N ASP A 57 -66.84 -0.99 -10.90
CA ASP A 57 -67.12 -0.35 -9.57
C ASP A 57 -66.97 -1.17 -8.25
N VAL A 58 -66.45 -0.69 -7.11
CA VAL A 58 -66.28 0.66 -6.49
C VAL A 58 -64.89 0.76 -5.76
N ASP A 59 -64.36 1.86 -5.19
CA ASP A 59 -64.95 3.11 -4.65
C ASP A 59 -63.93 4.31 -4.58
N GLU A 60 -64.45 5.51 -4.26
CA GLU A 60 -63.83 6.83 -3.99
C GLU A 60 -62.32 7.12 -4.27
N ALA A 61 -62.04 7.81 -5.39
CA ALA A 61 -61.16 8.99 -5.43
C ALA A 61 -61.47 9.86 -6.67
N VAL A 62 -61.68 11.18 -6.52
CA VAL A 62 -61.92 12.12 -7.64
C VAL A 62 -61.08 13.39 -7.48
N ALA A 63 -60.36 13.76 -8.54
CA ALA A 63 -59.45 14.90 -8.55
C ALA A 63 -60.14 16.27 -8.72
N VAL A 64 -59.47 17.35 -8.27
CA VAL A 64 -59.82 18.73 -8.64
C VAL A 64 -58.55 19.53 -8.97
N ASN A 65 -58.37 19.81 -10.26
CA ASN A 65 -57.70 20.95 -10.91
C ASN A 65 -56.37 21.52 -10.37
N GLU A 66 -55.35 21.43 -11.22
CA GLU A 66 -54.24 22.40 -11.27
C GLU A 66 -54.78 23.81 -11.58
N ALA A 67 -54.92 24.68 -10.56
CA ALA A 67 -55.37 26.06 -10.76
C ALA A 67 -54.77 27.12 -9.80
N GLU A 68 -54.28 26.72 -8.61
CA GLU A 68 -53.90 27.69 -7.56
C GLU A 68 -52.40 27.66 -7.17
N ALA A 69 -51.60 26.78 -7.80
CA ALA A 69 -50.17 26.56 -7.51
C ALA A 69 -49.20 27.65 -8.02
N GLN A 70 -49.64 28.92 -8.12
CA GLN A 70 -48.77 30.06 -8.51
C GLN A 70 -48.98 31.33 -7.67
N GLN A 71 -49.68 31.28 -6.53
CA GLN A 71 -49.89 32.49 -5.73
C GLN A 71 -49.84 32.31 -4.19
N GLN A 72 -48.91 31.49 -3.69
CA GLN A 72 -48.58 31.45 -2.25
C GLN A 72 -47.07 31.42 -1.97
N ALA A 73 -46.30 32.24 -2.70
CA ALA A 73 -44.87 32.43 -2.47
C ALA A 73 -44.59 33.39 -1.29
N ALA A 74 -44.73 32.89 -0.05
CA ALA A 74 -44.18 33.49 1.17
C ALA A 74 -44.13 32.47 2.31
N THR A 75 -43.09 32.57 3.16
CA THR A 75 -42.90 31.83 4.42
C THR A 75 -42.89 30.30 4.33
N GLU A 76 -41.89 29.75 3.65
CA GLU A 76 -41.10 28.67 4.26
C GLU A 76 -39.98 29.32 5.11
N PRO A 77 -39.51 28.69 6.21
CA PRO A 77 -38.27 29.10 6.86
C PRO A 77 -37.07 28.79 5.95
N ALA A 78 -36.00 29.58 6.04
CA ALA A 78 -34.77 29.24 5.36
C ALA A 78 -34.10 28.05 6.07
N VAL A 79 -33.71 27.03 5.31
CA VAL A 79 -32.81 25.98 5.81
C VAL A 79 -31.42 26.61 5.96
N THR A 80 -31.03 26.93 7.19
CA THR A 80 -29.66 27.29 7.56
C THR A 80 -28.75 26.08 7.42
N GLU A 81 -27.55 26.26 6.86
CA GLU A 81 -26.57 25.17 6.81
C GLU A 81 -26.12 24.81 8.23
N GLN A 82 -26.53 23.65 8.71
CA GLN A 82 -26.04 23.07 9.97
C GLN A 82 -24.53 22.81 9.91
N ARG A 83 -23.87 22.90 11.06
CA ARG A 83 -22.42 22.71 11.23
C ARG A 83 -22.13 22.03 12.55
N GLU A 84 -21.22 21.08 12.50
CA GLU A 84 -20.78 20.27 13.64
C GLU A 84 -19.35 20.66 14.00
N ILE A 85 -18.99 20.60 15.29
CA ILE A 85 -17.61 20.76 15.75
C ILE A 85 -17.21 19.50 16.54
N VAL A 86 -16.06 18.91 16.21
CA VAL A 86 -15.47 17.82 17.00
C VAL A 86 -14.19 18.30 17.68
N PHE A 87 -14.15 18.15 19.00
CA PHE A 87 -12.96 18.32 19.83
C PHE A 87 -12.39 16.95 20.21
N LEU A 88 -11.20 16.66 19.70
CA LEU A 88 -10.41 15.47 20.02
C LEU A 88 -9.36 15.82 21.09
N ASP A 89 -9.33 15.11 22.23
CA ASP A 89 -8.30 15.31 23.25
C ASP A 89 -6.99 14.57 22.88
N ASP A 90 -5.85 15.25 22.90
CA ASP A 90 -4.54 14.66 22.55
C ASP A 90 -4.07 13.53 23.49
N SER A 91 -4.79 13.27 24.60
CA SER A 91 -4.55 12.11 25.47
C SER A 91 -5.31 10.84 25.07
N ILE A 92 -6.13 10.87 24.00
CA ILE A 92 -6.86 9.69 23.49
C ILE A 92 -5.94 8.75 22.68
N PRO A 93 -5.99 7.41 22.91
CA PRO A 93 -5.32 6.41 22.06
C PRO A 93 -5.85 6.40 20.62
N ASP A 94 -4.94 6.32 19.64
CA ASP A 94 -5.25 6.30 18.20
C ASP A 94 -6.13 7.48 17.71
N VAL A 95 -5.95 8.66 18.32
CA VAL A 95 -6.64 9.90 17.95
C VAL A 95 -6.41 10.31 16.48
N ASP A 96 -5.35 9.82 15.86
CA ASP A 96 -5.07 10.05 14.44
C ASP A 96 -5.95 9.18 13.52
N SER A 97 -6.37 7.96 13.92
CA SER A 97 -7.41 7.19 13.21
C SER A 97 -8.78 7.87 13.32
N LEU A 98 -9.12 8.41 14.51
CA LEU A 98 -10.34 9.19 14.71
C LEU A 98 -10.35 10.47 13.86
N LEU A 99 -9.19 11.12 13.71
CA LEU A 99 -9.01 12.29 12.85
C LEU A 99 -9.12 11.93 11.35
N ALA A 100 -8.59 10.77 10.94
CA ALA A 100 -8.68 10.29 9.56
C ALA A 100 -10.13 9.98 9.15
N ASP A 101 -10.91 9.36 10.03
CA ASP A 101 -12.35 9.10 9.82
C ASP A 101 -13.13 10.40 9.55
N LEU A 102 -12.99 11.38 10.46
CA LEU A 102 -13.66 12.67 10.34
C LEU A 102 -13.22 13.46 9.09
N GLN A 103 -11.98 13.26 8.61
CA GLN A 103 -11.51 13.84 7.35
C GLN A 103 -12.08 13.12 6.11
N ALA A 104 -12.29 11.79 6.18
CA ALA A 104 -12.96 11.03 5.13
C ALA A 104 -14.44 11.42 5.02
N GLU A 105 -15.16 11.50 6.15
CA GLU A 105 -16.52 12.03 6.27
C GLU A 105 -16.65 13.45 5.69
N GLN A 106 -15.68 14.34 5.97
CA GLN A 106 -15.64 15.68 5.39
C GLN A 106 -15.47 15.64 3.86
N GLY A 107 -14.69 14.68 3.34
CA GLY A 107 -14.55 14.40 1.91
C GLY A 107 -15.83 13.87 1.25
N GLN A 108 -16.68 13.16 1.99
CA GLN A 108 -18.00 12.68 1.55
C GLN A 108 -19.09 13.76 1.63
N GLY A 109 -18.82 14.89 2.30
CA GLY A 109 -19.66 16.10 2.27
C GLY A 109 -20.22 16.54 3.62
N ARG A 110 -19.91 15.84 4.71
CA ARG A 110 -20.34 16.21 6.07
C ARG A 110 -19.57 17.46 6.56
N LYS A 111 -20.29 18.48 7.05
CA LYS A 111 -19.70 19.78 7.43
C LYS A 111 -19.28 19.84 8.91
N VAL A 112 -18.28 19.03 9.24
CA VAL A 112 -17.60 19.03 10.56
C VAL A 112 -16.36 19.92 10.50
N ASP A 113 -16.17 20.77 11.51
CA ASP A 113 -14.87 21.39 11.82
C ASP A 113 -14.17 20.62 12.96
N ILE A 114 -12.92 20.22 12.76
CA ILE A 114 -12.19 19.33 13.68
C ILE A 114 -11.08 20.10 14.40
N PHE A 115 -11.01 19.98 15.73
CA PHE A 115 -9.99 20.60 16.57
C PHE A 115 -9.36 19.58 17.51
N ARG A 116 -8.06 19.73 17.78
CA ARG A 116 -7.33 18.98 18.81
C ARG A 116 -7.18 19.84 20.06
N LEU A 117 -7.42 19.27 21.23
CA LEU A 117 -7.19 19.90 22.53
C LEU A 117 -5.82 19.48 23.06
N ASP A 118 -4.96 20.46 23.35
CA ASP A 118 -3.67 20.24 23.98
C ASP A 118 -3.88 19.66 25.39
N ALA A 119 -3.43 18.42 25.60
CA ALA A 119 -3.54 17.67 26.85
C ALA A 119 -2.84 18.32 28.06
N THR A 120 -2.05 19.38 27.84
CA THR A 120 -1.33 20.17 28.86
C THR A 120 -1.97 21.53 29.18
N GLN A 121 -2.98 21.95 28.43
CA GLN A 121 -3.67 23.24 28.60
C GLN A 121 -5.14 23.06 29.03
N ASP A 122 -5.72 24.09 29.67
CA ASP A 122 -7.11 24.04 30.14
C ASP A 122 -8.09 23.88 28.96
N GLY A 123 -8.71 22.70 28.84
CA GLY A 123 -9.62 22.38 27.73
C GLY A 123 -10.87 23.25 27.69
N ILE A 124 -11.38 23.70 28.84
CA ILE A 124 -12.53 24.61 28.87
C ILE A 124 -12.13 25.96 28.29
N GLN A 125 -10.93 26.46 28.59
CA GLN A 125 -10.43 27.71 27.98
C GLN A 125 -10.17 27.54 26.47
N GLN A 126 -9.66 26.39 26.02
CA GLN A 126 -9.46 26.08 24.59
C GLN A 126 -10.80 26.06 23.83
N ILE A 127 -11.78 25.28 24.30
CA ILE A 127 -13.12 25.18 23.72
C ILE A 127 -13.82 26.54 23.72
N SER A 128 -13.73 27.30 24.82
CA SER A 128 -14.35 28.63 24.92
C SER A 128 -13.76 29.65 23.94
N GLN A 129 -12.44 29.61 23.71
CA GLN A 129 -11.80 30.47 22.70
C GLN A 129 -12.24 30.11 21.28
N ILE A 130 -12.33 28.81 20.98
CA ILE A 130 -12.74 28.32 19.66
C ILE A 130 -14.21 28.66 19.40
N LEU A 131 -15.12 28.37 20.33
CA LEU A 131 -16.55 28.67 20.17
C LEU A 131 -16.86 30.18 20.14
N ALA A 132 -16.08 31.03 20.82
CA ALA A 132 -16.28 32.49 20.80
C ALA A 132 -16.06 33.14 19.42
N GLU A 133 -15.45 32.43 18.46
CA GLU A 133 -15.29 32.89 17.07
C GLU A 133 -16.31 32.26 16.10
N ARG A 134 -17.32 31.54 16.60
CA ARG A 134 -18.28 30.75 15.80
C ARG A 134 -19.75 31.15 16.01
N ASP A 135 -20.57 30.81 15.03
CA ASP A 135 -22.03 30.92 15.05
C ASP A 135 -22.69 29.74 14.31
N ASN A 136 -23.97 29.50 14.60
CA ASN A 136 -24.82 28.48 13.96
C ASN A 136 -24.23 27.04 14.03
N ILE A 137 -23.76 26.65 15.21
CA ILE A 137 -23.27 25.29 15.50
C ILE A 137 -24.43 24.44 16.04
N SER A 138 -24.71 23.32 15.38
CA SER A 138 -25.81 22.41 15.72
C SER A 138 -25.37 21.16 16.50
N ALA A 139 -24.08 20.84 16.54
CA ALA A 139 -23.56 19.83 17.46
C ALA A 139 -22.12 20.15 17.88
N VAL A 140 -21.78 19.83 19.12
CA VAL A 140 -20.42 19.83 19.65
C VAL A 140 -20.11 18.45 20.23
N HIS A 141 -19.18 17.76 19.61
CA HIS A 141 -18.70 16.45 20.04
C HIS A 141 -17.40 16.65 20.83
N LEU A 142 -17.30 16.04 22.02
CA LEU A 142 -16.13 16.10 22.89
C LEU A 142 -15.64 14.67 23.14
N VAL A 143 -14.41 14.36 22.71
CA VAL A 143 -13.88 12.99 22.65
C VAL A 143 -12.66 12.90 23.56
N SER A 144 -12.83 12.29 24.74
CA SER A 144 -11.84 12.34 25.83
C SER A 144 -12.08 11.29 26.94
N HIS A 145 -11.13 11.18 27.87
CA HIS A 145 -11.19 10.26 29.00
C HIS A 145 -12.26 10.61 30.06
N ALA A 146 -12.98 9.58 30.50
CA ALA A 146 -13.88 9.47 31.66
C ALA A 146 -13.97 7.96 31.99
N GLU A 147 -14.28 7.41 33.17
CA GLU A 147 -14.52 7.90 34.54
C GLU A 147 -15.91 8.48 34.94
N GLU A 148 -16.59 7.81 35.88
CA GLU A 148 -17.92 8.21 36.37
C GLU A 148 -17.93 9.61 37.01
N GLY A 149 -18.80 10.50 36.52
CA GLY A 149 -18.96 11.84 37.09
C GLY A 149 -17.77 12.81 36.87
N ARG A 150 -16.79 12.42 36.05
CA ARG A 150 -15.59 13.21 35.78
C ARG A 150 -15.10 13.03 34.34
N VAL A 151 -15.20 14.06 33.52
CA VAL A 151 -14.61 14.09 32.17
C VAL A 151 -13.33 14.93 32.15
N ARG A 152 -12.31 14.45 31.44
CA ARG A 152 -11.09 15.19 31.16
C ARG A 152 -11.25 16.06 29.90
N LEU A 153 -10.76 17.28 29.92
CA LEU A 153 -10.63 18.15 28.75
C LEU A 153 -9.30 18.90 28.84
N GLY A 154 -8.31 18.51 28.04
CA GLY A 154 -6.94 18.98 28.13
C GLY A 154 -6.31 18.62 29.48
N SER A 155 -5.84 19.63 30.22
CA SER A 155 -5.42 19.51 31.62
C SER A 155 -6.55 19.61 32.65
N THR A 156 -7.78 19.90 32.21
CA THR A 156 -8.93 20.15 33.11
C THR A 156 -9.68 18.86 33.40
N GLN A 157 -9.99 18.60 34.67
CA GLN A 157 -10.95 17.57 35.07
C GLN A 157 -12.27 18.24 35.47
N LEU A 158 -13.33 17.97 34.73
CA LEU A 158 -14.64 18.56 34.92
C LEU A 158 -15.58 17.60 35.66
N THR A 159 -15.95 18.00 36.87
CA THR A 159 -16.99 17.42 37.74
C THR A 159 -18.07 18.46 38.08
N ALA A 160 -19.25 18.03 38.55
CA ALA A 160 -20.36 18.92 38.90
C ALA A 160 -19.99 20.03 39.93
N ASP A 161 -19.08 19.75 40.89
CA ASP A 161 -18.57 20.76 41.82
C ASP A 161 -17.63 21.77 41.13
N SER A 162 -16.72 21.28 40.28
CA SER A 162 -15.75 22.12 39.55
C SER A 162 -16.40 23.03 38.49
N LEU A 163 -17.52 22.57 37.90
CA LEU A 163 -18.30 23.29 36.88
C LEU A 163 -18.68 24.71 37.33
N ARG A 164 -18.90 24.91 38.65
CA ARG A 164 -19.20 26.21 39.24
C ARG A 164 -18.07 27.24 39.08
N GLY A 165 -16.83 26.80 38.86
CA GLY A 165 -15.69 27.66 38.53
C GLY A 165 -15.67 28.10 37.07
N TYR A 166 -16.24 27.31 36.15
CA TYR A 166 -16.26 27.51 34.71
C TYR A 166 -17.62 27.96 34.15
N ALA A 167 -18.61 28.18 35.02
CA ALA A 167 -19.98 28.49 34.61
C ALA A 167 -20.10 29.82 33.84
N GLY A 168 -19.14 30.75 34.00
CA GLY A 168 -19.09 32.00 33.24
C GLY A 168 -18.62 31.78 31.80
N GLU A 169 -17.67 30.88 31.60
CA GLU A 169 -17.09 30.47 30.32
C GLU A 169 -18.08 29.59 29.54
N ILE A 170 -18.61 28.55 30.17
CA ILE A 170 -19.49 27.55 29.54
C ILE A 170 -20.85 28.18 29.14
N SER A 171 -21.38 29.12 29.93
CA SER A 171 -22.61 29.84 29.53
C SER A 171 -22.42 30.84 28.38
N GLN A 172 -21.19 31.09 27.92
CA GLN A 172 -20.94 31.82 26.67
C GLN A 172 -20.99 30.89 25.45
N TRP A 173 -20.84 29.57 25.59
CA TRP A 173 -20.96 28.61 24.48
C TRP A 173 -22.34 28.69 23.82
N ALA A 174 -23.37 28.95 24.62
CA ALA A 174 -24.75 29.24 24.22
C ALA A 174 -24.91 30.38 23.17
N THR A 175 -23.87 31.17 22.91
CA THR A 175 -23.89 32.23 21.88
C THR A 175 -23.46 31.77 20.49
N ALA A 176 -22.79 30.61 20.39
CA ALA A 176 -22.39 29.98 19.13
C ALA A 176 -23.35 28.87 18.67
N LEU A 177 -24.06 28.26 19.62
CA LEU A 177 -24.98 27.14 19.42
C LEU A 177 -26.32 27.59 18.80
N THR A 178 -26.99 26.68 18.09
CA THR A 178 -28.40 26.83 17.71
C THR A 178 -29.35 26.49 18.88
N SER A 179 -30.66 26.67 18.71
CA SER A 179 -31.68 26.40 19.74
C SER A 179 -32.08 24.93 19.88
N ASP A 180 -31.49 24.11 19.03
CA ASP A 180 -31.69 22.68 18.74
C ASP A 180 -30.30 22.03 18.60
N ALA A 181 -29.36 22.46 19.44
CA ALA A 181 -27.97 22.02 19.40
C ALA A 181 -27.67 20.95 20.45
N ASP A 182 -26.81 20.01 20.09
CA ASP A 182 -26.38 18.92 20.96
C ASP A 182 -24.95 19.08 21.50
N LEU A 183 -24.69 18.58 22.72
CA LEU A 183 -23.35 18.31 23.24
C LEU A 183 -23.18 16.82 23.52
N LEU A 184 -22.30 16.16 22.78
CA LEU A 184 -22.09 14.71 22.85
C LEU A 184 -20.71 14.42 23.45
N PHE A 185 -20.68 13.77 24.62
CA PHE A 185 -19.46 13.41 25.33
C PHE A 185 -19.12 11.92 25.14
N TYR A 186 -18.06 11.66 24.38
CA TYR A 186 -17.51 10.33 24.15
C TYR A 186 -16.40 10.08 25.18
N GLY A 187 -16.70 9.26 26.19
CA GLY A 187 -15.81 8.92 27.30
C GLY A 187 -16.53 7.99 28.29
N CYS A 188 -15.85 6.91 28.70
CA CYS A 188 -16.47 5.79 29.40
C CYS A 188 -17.17 6.19 30.72
N ASN A 189 -18.35 5.62 30.97
CA ASN A 189 -19.08 5.62 32.23
C ASN A 189 -19.45 7.03 32.78
N LEU A 190 -19.28 8.11 32.00
CA LEU A 190 -19.39 9.48 32.49
C LEU A 190 -20.73 9.75 33.21
N ALA A 191 -21.85 9.25 32.65
CA ALA A 191 -23.19 9.34 33.23
C ALA A 191 -23.63 8.10 34.05
N GLY A 192 -22.73 7.15 34.30
CA GLY A 192 -22.99 5.88 35.00
C GLY A 192 -23.43 6.05 36.46
N ASN A 193 -23.12 7.20 37.09
CA ASN A 193 -23.59 7.54 38.43
C ASN A 193 -24.28 8.91 38.50
N ALA A 194 -24.98 9.14 39.62
CA ALA A 194 -25.79 10.35 39.84
C ALA A 194 -25.00 11.68 39.83
N SER A 195 -23.68 11.65 40.08
CA SER A 195 -22.83 12.86 40.01
C SER A 195 -22.48 13.23 38.56
N GLY A 196 -22.41 12.22 37.67
CA GLY A 196 -22.33 12.44 36.22
C GLY A 196 -23.63 12.97 35.64
N GLN A 197 -24.76 12.44 36.12
CA GLN A 197 -26.08 12.92 35.73
C GLN A 197 -26.30 14.38 36.22
N GLU A 198 -25.91 14.71 37.45
CA GLU A 198 -25.89 16.11 37.94
C GLU A 198 -24.94 16.98 37.10
N LEU A 199 -23.77 16.49 36.66
CA LEU A 199 -22.88 17.23 35.75
C LEU A 199 -23.55 17.54 34.40
N LEU A 200 -24.21 16.56 33.78
CA LEU A 200 -24.89 16.73 32.49
C LEU A 200 -26.11 17.66 32.58
N GLU A 201 -26.98 17.47 33.59
CA GLU A 201 -28.11 18.40 33.85
C GLU A 201 -27.64 19.85 34.03
N SER A 202 -26.50 20.02 34.69
CA SER A 202 -25.91 21.32 35.01
C SER A 202 -25.17 21.95 33.81
N LEU A 203 -24.63 21.13 32.89
CA LEU A 203 -24.13 21.57 31.59
C LEU A 203 -25.29 22.06 30.69
N ALA A 204 -26.35 21.26 30.53
CA ALA A 204 -27.53 21.63 29.75
C ALA A 204 -28.18 22.93 30.26
N ALA A 205 -28.25 23.11 31.58
CA ALA A 205 -28.75 24.33 32.21
C ALA A 205 -27.87 25.58 32.00
N LEU A 206 -26.59 25.41 31.62
CA LEU A 206 -25.66 26.51 31.32
C LEU A 206 -25.59 26.83 29.82
N THR A 207 -25.61 25.82 28.95
CA THR A 207 -25.52 25.98 27.49
C THR A 207 -26.87 26.23 26.82
N GLY A 208 -27.97 25.74 27.42
CA GLY A 208 -29.30 25.75 26.80
C GLY A 208 -29.46 24.74 25.66
N ALA A 209 -28.52 23.80 25.54
CA ALA A 209 -28.43 22.74 24.55
C ALA A 209 -28.64 21.37 25.22
N ASP A 210 -29.09 20.38 24.47
CA ASP A 210 -29.28 19.02 25.00
C ASP A 210 -27.94 18.27 25.05
N VAL A 211 -27.73 17.47 26.11
CA VAL A 211 -26.41 16.90 26.44
C VAL A 211 -26.55 15.39 26.60
N ALA A 212 -25.65 14.62 25.99
CA ALA A 212 -25.59 13.16 26.09
C ALA A 212 -24.19 12.64 26.44
N ALA A 213 -24.16 11.54 27.21
CA ALA A 213 -22.95 10.77 27.51
C ALA A 213 -23.27 9.28 27.75
N SER A 214 -22.24 8.44 27.63
CA SER A 214 -22.33 7.01 27.94
C SER A 214 -22.42 6.75 29.45
N THR A 215 -23.09 5.65 29.80
CA THR A 215 -23.28 5.11 31.15
C THR A 215 -22.42 3.87 31.42
N ASP A 216 -21.83 3.28 30.38
CA ASP A 216 -20.90 2.14 30.41
C ASP A 216 -19.63 2.44 29.59
N ASN A 217 -18.85 1.46 29.14
CA ASN A 217 -17.59 1.75 28.46
C ASN A 217 -17.81 2.29 27.05
N THR A 218 -17.21 3.44 26.71
CA THR A 218 -17.18 3.94 25.33
C THR A 218 -16.02 3.36 24.52
N GLY A 219 -16.28 2.84 23.32
CA GLY A 219 -15.29 2.33 22.36
C GLY A 219 -15.65 0.97 21.77
N HIS A 220 -14.66 0.07 21.62
CA HIS A 220 -14.83 -1.18 20.85
C HIS A 220 -15.76 -2.24 21.47
N ALA A 221 -16.61 -2.83 20.64
CA ALA A 221 -17.57 -3.89 20.99
C ALA A 221 -16.91 -5.14 21.61
N ILE A 222 -15.80 -5.63 21.04
CA ILE A 222 -15.13 -6.85 21.49
C ILE A 222 -14.45 -6.64 22.85
N LEU A 223 -14.06 -5.40 23.16
CA LEU A 223 -13.44 -5.03 24.43
C LEU A 223 -14.45 -4.71 25.54
N GLY A 224 -15.77 -4.84 25.27
CA GLY A 224 -16.83 -4.65 26.27
C GLY A 224 -17.22 -3.18 26.49
N GLY A 225 -17.23 -2.40 25.42
CA GLY A 225 -17.85 -1.08 25.35
C GLY A 225 -18.59 -0.89 24.03
N ASP A 226 -19.30 0.22 23.85
CA ASP A 226 -19.80 0.61 22.53
C ASP A 226 -19.85 2.15 22.36
N TRP A 227 -20.57 2.67 21.37
CA TRP A 227 -20.57 4.09 21.00
C TRP A 227 -21.89 4.82 21.24
N LYS A 228 -22.85 4.16 21.90
CA LYS A 228 -24.08 4.79 22.37
C LYS A 228 -23.81 5.73 23.56
N LEU A 229 -24.77 6.62 23.77
CA LEU A 229 -24.81 7.60 24.86
C LEU A 229 -26.17 7.45 25.54
N GLU A 230 -26.30 6.51 26.49
CA GLU A 230 -27.59 6.02 27.00
C GLU A 230 -28.34 7.05 27.85
N TYR A 231 -27.63 8.06 28.35
CA TYR A 231 -28.18 9.14 29.14
C TYR A 231 -28.11 10.46 28.38
N SER A 232 -29.28 11.07 28.15
CA SER A 232 -29.43 12.43 27.61
C SER A 232 -30.32 13.31 28.49
N THR A 233 -30.09 14.62 28.47
CA THR A 233 -30.93 15.61 29.17
C THR A 233 -32.19 16.01 28.38
N GLY A 234 -32.25 15.65 27.09
CA GLY A 234 -33.36 15.91 26.20
C GLY A 234 -33.29 15.06 24.92
N ALA A 235 -33.66 15.62 23.78
CA ALA A 235 -33.61 14.91 22.49
C ALA A 235 -32.25 15.13 21.83
N ILE A 236 -31.72 14.11 21.17
CA ILE A 236 -30.46 14.20 20.42
C ILE A 236 -30.81 14.06 18.93
N GLU A 237 -30.61 15.14 18.19
CA GLU A 237 -30.87 15.22 16.75
C GLU A 237 -29.61 14.94 15.91
N ALA A 238 -28.42 15.13 16.48
CA ALA A 238 -27.14 14.90 15.84
C ALA A 238 -26.81 13.41 15.64
N GLN A 239 -26.16 13.10 14.51
CA GLN A 239 -25.48 11.83 14.30
C GLN A 239 -24.25 11.75 15.24
N LEU A 240 -23.81 10.53 15.59
CA LEU A 240 -22.54 10.36 16.30
C LEU A 240 -21.37 10.96 15.50
N ALA A 241 -20.31 11.41 16.19
CA ALA A 241 -19.15 12.02 15.54
C ALA A 241 -18.54 11.10 14.46
N PHE A 242 -18.43 9.81 14.77
CA PHE A 242 -17.63 8.83 14.04
C PHE A 242 -18.45 7.92 13.13
N SER A 243 -17.86 7.47 12.02
CA SER A 243 -18.47 6.48 11.12
C SER A 243 -18.64 5.11 11.81
N LEU A 244 -19.52 4.26 11.27
CA LEU A 244 -19.63 2.87 11.74
C LEU A 244 -18.33 2.08 11.51
N ASP A 245 -17.53 2.46 10.52
CA ASP A 245 -16.27 1.80 10.17
C ASP A 245 -15.24 2.01 11.28
N VAL A 246 -14.94 3.27 11.66
CA VAL A 246 -14.02 3.52 12.77
C VAL A 246 -14.59 3.07 14.12
N GLN A 247 -15.92 3.09 14.28
CA GLN A 247 -16.56 2.52 15.48
C GLN A 247 -16.30 1.01 15.64
N ALA A 248 -16.28 0.27 14.53
CA ALA A 248 -15.98 -1.16 14.49
C ALA A 248 -14.47 -1.49 14.39
N GLU A 249 -13.63 -0.53 13.99
CA GLU A 249 -12.18 -0.71 13.80
C GLU A 249 -11.29 -0.19 14.93
N TRP A 250 -11.77 0.72 15.78
CA TRP A 250 -10.95 1.30 16.85
C TRP A 250 -10.53 0.22 17.84
N GLY A 251 -9.28 -0.23 17.80
CA GLY A 251 -8.77 -1.38 18.58
C GLY A 251 -8.65 -1.15 20.09
N HIS A 252 -9.43 -0.22 20.63
CA HIS A 252 -9.36 0.28 22.00
C HIS A 252 -10.78 0.54 22.53
N LEU A 253 -11.00 0.33 23.84
CA LEU A 253 -11.90 1.24 24.56
C LEU A 253 -11.22 2.61 24.63
N MET A 254 -11.84 3.65 25.20
CA MET A 254 -11.09 4.89 25.47
C MET A 254 -9.82 4.69 26.34
N ASN A 255 -9.62 3.52 26.97
CA ASN A 255 -8.42 3.18 27.74
C ASN A 255 -8.08 1.66 27.70
N VAL A 256 -6.85 1.27 28.02
CA VAL A 256 -6.53 -0.12 28.42
C VAL A 256 -7.23 -0.38 29.75
N SER A 257 -8.10 -1.40 29.81
CA SER A 257 -8.99 -1.60 30.96
C SER A 257 -8.38 -2.48 32.04
N VAL A 258 -8.65 -2.13 33.31
CA VAL A 258 -8.45 -3.01 34.45
C VAL A 258 -9.60 -4.01 34.48
N ASP A 259 -9.27 -5.29 34.38
CA ASP A 259 -10.21 -6.42 34.48
C ASP A 259 -10.58 -6.70 35.94
N ALA A 260 -9.56 -6.79 36.79
CA ALA A 260 -9.70 -7.09 38.20
C ALA A 260 -8.52 -6.54 39.02
N THR A 261 -8.79 -6.17 40.27
CA THR A 261 -7.77 -5.82 41.28
C THR A 261 -7.98 -6.66 42.54
N THR A 262 -6.90 -7.08 43.20
CA THR A 262 -6.95 -7.84 44.46
C THR A 262 -5.74 -7.53 45.32
N THR A 263 -5.96 -7.36 46.62
CA THR A 263 -4.96 -6.91 47.59
C THR A 263 -4.80 -7.88 48.74
N GLY A 264 -3.60 -7.96 49.32
CA GLY A 264 -3.37 -8.69 50.56
C GLY A 264 -2.08 -8.29 51.26
N VAL A 265 -1.90 -8.78 52.49
CA VAL A 265 -0.69 -8.56 53.28
C VAL A 265 -0.21 -9.88 53.88
N ALA A 266 1.09 -10.13 53.80
CA ALA A 266 1.78 -11.21 54.51
C ALA A 266 2.38 -10.62 55.79
N ALA A 267 2.03 -11.17 56.95
CA ALA A 267 2.55 -10.71 58.25
C ALA A 267 4.02 -11.07 58.45
N GLU A 268 4.71 -10.38 59.37
CA GLU A 268 6.07 -10.70 59.84
C GLU A 268 6.32 -12.23 59.95
N SER A 269 7.46 -12.68 59.43
CA SER A 269 7.89 -14.09 59.46
C SER A 269 6.93 -15.11 58.78
N SER A 270 6.13 -14.71 57.79
CA SER A 270 5.45 -15.68 56.92
C SER A 270 6.43 -16.45 56.04
N ALA A 271 5.99 -17.56 55.45
CA ALA A 271 6.71 -18.27 54.38
C ALA A 271 6.16 -17.95 52.97
N GLY A 272 5.13 -17.10 52.89
CA GLY A 272 4.32 -16.86 51.70
C GLY A 272 2.85 -16.59 52.04
N GLU A 273 2.12 -16.10 51.04
CA GLU A 273 0.72 -15.65 51.13
C GLU A 273 -0.11 -16.22 49.96
N THR A 274 -1.44 -16.30 50.10
CA THR A 274 -2.33 -16.88 49.07
C THR A 274 -3.61 -16.07 48.91
N LEU A 275 -3.72 -15.39 47.78
CA LEU A 275 -4.85 -14.56 47.39
C LEU A 275 -5.75 -15.32 46.40
N THR A 276 -7.04 -14.99 46.39
CA THR A 276 -7.97 -15.47 45.35
C THR A 276 -8.21 -14.32 44.38
N HIS A 277 -7.84 -14.52 43.11
CA HIS A 277 -8.00 -13.53 42.05
C HIS A 277 -8.83 -14.12 40.90
N THR A 278 -9.56 -13.28 40.18
CA THR A 278 -10.38 -13.66 39.03
C THR A 278 -9.86 -12.93 37.82
N THR A 279 -9.75 -13.61 36.67
CA THR A 279 -9.52 -12.94 35.38
C THR A 279 -10.62 -13.25 34.37
N ALA A 280 -10.93 -12.29 33.51
CA ALA A 280 -11.81 -12.36 32.36
C ALA A 280 -11.19 -11.60 31.17
N GLY A 281 -11.93 -11.44 30.07
CA GLY A 281 -11.49 -10.67 28.89
C GLY A 281 -10.43 -11.34 28.01
N THR A 282 -9.95 -10.59 27.01
CA THR A 282 -8.97 -10.98 25.99
C THR A 282 -7.68 -10.16 26.10
N ASP A 283 -6.61 -10.67 25.48
CA ASP A 283 -5.29 -10.01 25.42
C ASP A 283 -4.81 -9.55 26.81
N ARG A 284 -4.82 -10.54 27.71
CA ARG A 284 -4.70 -10.35 29.15
C ARG A 284 -3.24 -10.18 29.59
N LEU A 285 -3.02 -9.32 30.56
CA LEU A 285 -1.78 -9.25 31.35
C LEU A 285 -2.14 -9.20 32.83
N MET A 286 -1.56 -10.08 33.64
CA MET A 286 -1.56 -9.95 35.10
C MET A 286 -0.24 -9.33 35.56
N LEU A 287 -0.32 -8.32 36.44
CA LEU A 287 0.82 -7.78 37.18
C LEU A 287 0.62 -7.97 38.69
N VAL A 288 1.70 -8.26 39.39
CA VAL A 288 1.76 -8.32 40.85
C VAL A 288 2.84 -7.38 41.35
N GLY A 289 2.43 -6.32 42.04
CA GLY A 289 3.30 -5.44 42.79
C GLY A 289 3.46 -5.93 44.23
N ILE A 290 4.69 -6.10 44.68
CA ILE A 290 5.01 -6.57 46.03
C ILE A 290 5.97 -5.56 46.67
N SER A 291 5.64 -5.08 47.87
CA SER A 291 6.47 -4.16 48.65
C SER A 291 6.70 -4.73 50.05
N PHE A 292 7.94 -4.77 50.54
CA PHE A 292 8.29 -5.39 51.83
C PHE A 292 9.59 -4.83 52.46
N GLY A 293 9.78 -5.10 53.75
CA GLY A 293 11.03 -4.87 54.48
C GLY A 293 11.86 -6.15 54.63
N GLU A 294 13.18 -6.05 54.40
CA GLU A 294 14.12 -7.20 54.44
C GLU A 294 15.38 -6.95 55.29
N ASP A 295 15.81 -7.99 56.02
CA ASP A 295 17.12 -8.07 56.69
C ASP A 295 18.20 -8.65 55.75
N ASP A 296 18.77 -7.76 54.94
CA ASP A 296 20.00 -7.85 54.13
C ASP A 296 20.14 -8.91 53.00
N ASP A 297 19.47 -10.07 53.00
CA ASP A 297 19.67 -11.16 52.01
C ASP A 297 18.36 -11.72 51.37
N GLN A 298 17.23 -11.02 51.46
CA GLN A 298 15.90 -11.61 51.22
C GLN A 298 15.22 -11.25 49.89
N TYR A 299 14.37 -12.15 49.36
CA TYR A 299 13.65 -11.94 48.10
C TYR A 299 12.37 -12.80 47.95
N VAL A 300 11.50 -12.46 46.99
CA VAL A 300 10.36 -13.31 46.61
C VAL A 300 10.87 -14.52 45.83
N SER A 301 10.71 -15.73 46.39
CA SER A 301 11.25 -16.97 45.82
C SER A 301 10.39 -17.54 44.69
N SER A 302 9.08 -17.22 44.66
CA SER A 302 8.18 -17.53 43.54
C SER A 302 6.89 -16.73 43.62
N VAL A 303 6.31 -16.38 42.47
CA VAL A 303 4.89 -16.03 42.35
C VAL A 303 4.23 -16.95 41.33
N THR A 304 3.06 -17.50 41.64
CA THR A 304 2.30 -18.36 40.73
C THR A 304 0.80 -18.03 40.72
N TYR A 305 0.14 -18.21 39.58
CA TYR A 305 -1.32 -18.13 39.43
C TYR A 305 -1.83 -19.42 38.79
N ASN A 306 -2.83 -20.08 39.39
CA ASN A 306 -3.28 -21.43 39.02
C ASN A 306 -2.13 -22.50 38.99
N GLY A 307 -1.01 -22.23 39.66
CA GLY A 307 0.22 -23.04 39.59
C GLY A 307 1.15 -22.72 38.42
N THR A 308 0.73 -21.90 37.46
CA THR A 308 1.59 -21.32 36.41
C THR A 308 2.48 -20.24 37.02
N ALA A 309 3.78 -20.27 36.74
CA ALA A 309 4.73 -19.32 37.31
C ALA A 309 4.71 -17.96 36.59
N LEU A 310 4.80 -16.88 37.35
CA LEU A 310 5.00 -15.53 36.83
C LEU A 310 6.48 -15.30 36.53
N SER A 311 6.76 -14.36 35.62
CA SER A 311 8.11 -13.85 35.35
C SER A 311 8.38 -12.57 36.16
N LEU A 312 9.57 -12.45 36.75
CA LEU A 312 10.01 -11.21 37.39
C LEU A 312 10.29 -10.13 36.33
N VAL A 313 9.57 -9.01 36.39
CA VAL A 313 9.75 -7.83 35.51
C VAL A 313 10.90 -6.96 36.02
N GLY A 314 11.00 -6.81 37.34
CA GLY A 314 12.06 -6.06 37.99
C GLY A 314 11.94 -6.05 39.51
N ALA A 315 13.08 -5.82 40.17
CA ALA A 315 13.20 -5.70 41.61
C ALA A 315 14.15 -4.55 41.95
N GLN A 316 13.95 -3.89 43.09
CA GLN A 316 14.86 -2.86 43.59
C GLN A 316 14.88 -2.84 45.12
N ASP A 317 16.09 -2.81 45.68
CA ASP A 317 16.35 -2.76 47.13
C ASP A 317 16.84 -1.35 47.52
N HIS A 318 16.52 -0.87 48.73
CA HIS A 318 17.15 0.32 49.29
C HIS A 318 18.60 0.01 49.74
N PRO A 319 19.61 0.87 49.48
CA PRO A 319 21.03 0.59 49.80
C PRO A 319 21.44 0.75 51.29
N ASP A 320 20.53 0.56 52.25
CA ASP A 320 20.80 0.63 53.71
C ASP A 320 20.25 -0.62 54.40
N SER A 321 20.98 -1.14 55.40
CA SER A 321 20.54 -2.25 56.27
C SER A 321 19.15 -2.01 56.88
N ASN A 322 18.36 -3.08 56.99
CA ASN A 322 16.89 -3.06 57.10
C ASN A 322 16.31 -2.32 55.88
N LYS A 323 16.27 -2.97 54.73
CA LYS A 323 15.97 -2.31 53.46
C LYS A 323 14.47 -2.36 53.19
N SER A 324 13.89 -1.29 52.62
CA SER A 324 12.66 -1.45 51.83
C SER A 324 13.01 -2.08 50.48
N ARG A 325 12.10 -2.89 49.95
CA ARG A 325 12.22 -3.54 48.63
C ARG A 325 10.89 -3.49 47.90
N ILE A 326 10.93 -3.33 46.57
CA ILE A 326 9.79 -3.59 45.69
C ILE A 326 10.15 -4.60 44.61
N GLU A 327 9.16 -5.41 44.21
CA GLU A 327 9.22 -6.30 43.06
C GLU A 327 7.95 -6.18 42.21
N ILE A 328 8.10 -6.33 40.90
CA ILE A 328 6.99 -6.42 39.95
C ILE A 328 7.11 -7.75 39.20
N TRP A 329 6.06 -8.56 39.23
CA TRP A 329 5.96 -9.86 38.56
C TRP A 329 4.82 -9.85 37.54
N ALA A 330 4.92 -10.65 36.47
CA ALA A 330 3.97 -10.66 35.36
C ALA A 330 3.58 -12.07 34.88
N LEU A 331 2.32 -12.24 34.44
CA LEU A 331 1.87 -13.34 33.59
C LEU A 331 1.14 -12.77 32.37
N VAL A 332 1.64 -13.05 31.17
CA VAL A 332 0.93 -12.79 29.90
C VAL A 332 -0.09 -13.92 29.69
N ALA A 333 -1.26 -13.60 29.13
CA ALA A 333 -2.36 -14.53 28.90
C ALA A 333 -2.78 -15.42 30.11
N PRO A 334 -2.97 -14.88 31.34
CA PRO A 334 -3.41 -15.65 32.51
C PRO A 334 -4.70 -16.46 32.28
N ASP A 335 -4.87 -17.57 33.00
CA ASP A 335 -6.07 -18.42 32.91
C ASP A 335 -7.35 -17.68 33.35
N VAL A 336 -8.35 -17.66 32.47
CA VAL A 336 -9.69 -17.12 32.75
C VAL A 336 -10.35 -17.91 33.90
N GLY A 337 -11.12 -17.19 34.71
CA GLY A 337 -11.81 -17.73 35.88
C GLY A 337 -11.15 -17.32 37.20
N THR A 338 -11.62 -17.90 38.30
CA THR A 338 -11.18 -17.57 39.66
C THR A 338 -10.22 -18.62 40.17
N HIS A 339 -8.95 -18.26 40.35
CA HIS A 339 -7.88 -19.16 40.78
C HIS A 339 -7.09 -18.56 41.95
N ASN A 340 -6.24 -19.38 42.57
CA ASN A 340 -5.33 -18.90 43.61
C ASN A 340 -4.08 -18.27 42.99
N LEU A 341 -3.70 -17.10 43.49
CA LEU A 341 -2.38 -16.52 43.37
C LEU A 341 -1.58 -16.80 44.65
N VAL A 342 -0.37 -17.35 44.51
CA VAL A 342 0.50 -17.71 45.64
C VAL A 342 1.83 -16.97 45.50
N VAL A 343 2.21 -16.23 46.54
CA VAL A 343 3.52 -15.59 46.70
C VAL A 343 4.31 -16.40 47.73
N GLY A 344 5.58 -16.70 47.46
CA GLY A 344 6.50 -17.36 48.41
C GLY A 344 7.76 -16.52 48.61
N PHE A 345 8.30 -16.51 49.83
CA PHE A 345 9.53 -15.79 50.18
C PHE A 345 10.74 -16.74 50.25
N SER A 346 11.97 -16.21 50.29
CA SER A 346 13.20 -17.01 50.40
C SER A 346 13.33 -17.77 51.73
N ASP A 347 12.75 -17.20 52.78
CA ASP A 347 12.82 -17.63 54.18
C ASP A 347 11.68 -16.95 54.98
N THR A 348 11.85 -16.77 56.29
CA THR A 348 10.82 -16.24 57.20
C THR A 348 11.36 -15.11 58.10
N ASP A 349 12.25 -14.24 57.61
CA ASP A 349 12.79 -13.08 58.36
C ASP A 349 12.32 -11.72 57.74
N HIS A 350 11.14 -11.68 57.09
CA HIS A 350 10.61 -10.47 56.44
C HIS A 350 9.78 -9.62 57.40
N HIS A 351 9.90 -8.29 57.30
CA HIS A 351 9.25 -7.29 58.17
C HIS A 351 7.88 -6.88 57.62
N GLY A 352 7.04 -7.89 57.36
CA GLY A 352 5.76 -7.75 56.65
C GLY A 352 5.93 -7.55 55.13
N ALA A 353 4.88 -7.84 54.36
CA ALA A 353 4.84 -7.58 52.91
C ALA A 353 3.43 -7.22 52.43
N THR A 354 3.30 -6.18 51.61
CA THR A 354 2.06 -5.78 50.93
C THR A 354 2.06 -6.30 49.50
N ILE A 355 0.90 -6.78 49.02
CA ILE A 355 0.75 -7.40 47.71
C ILE A 355 -0.48 -6.80 47.01
N GLY A 356 -0.29 -6.23 45.82
CA GLY A 356 -1.35 -5.84 44.90
C GLY A 356 -1.28 -6.64 43.60
N VAL A 357 -2.39 -7.24 43.20
CA VAL A 357 -2.57 -7.98 41.95
C VAL A 357 -3.54 -7.19 41.07
N MET A 358 -3.16 -6.97 39.82
CA MET A 358 -4.05 -6.42 38.79
C MET A 358 -4.04 -7.31 37.56
N THR A 359 -5.18 -7.44 36.89
CA THR A 359 -5.26 -7.94 35.52
C THR A 359 -5.78 -6.85 34.59
N PHE A 360 -5.24 -6.80 33.39
CA PHE A 360 -5.54 -5.83 32.33
C PHE A 360 -5.98 -6.56 31.06
N ASN A 361 -6.88 -5.96 30.29
CA ASN A 361 -7.32 -6.44 28.97
C ASN A 361 -6.81 -5.51 27.85
N GLY A 362 -6.66 -6.04 26.63
CA GLY A 362 -6.21 -5.26 25.47
C GLY A 362 -4.71 -4.92 25.48
N VAL A 363 -3.88 -5.81 26.03
CA VAL A 363 -2.41 -5.66 26.16
C VAL A 363 -1.70 -6.47 25.08
N ASP A 364 -0.63 -5.92 24.49
CA ASP A 364 0.19 -6.62 23.50
C ASP A 364 0.75 -7.93 24.05
N GLN A 365 0.34 -9.07 23.48
CA GLN A 365 0.76 -10.39 23.96
C GLN A 365 2.20 -10.78 23.55
N GLN A 366 2.87 -10.00 22.69
CA GLN A 366 4.28 -10.17 22.34
C GLN A 366 5.20 -9.22 23.13
N THR A 367 4.87 -7.93 23.18
CA THR A 367 5.71 -6.89 23.84
C THR A 367 5.04 -6.17 25.02
N ALA A 368 4.14 -6.88 25.73
CA ALA A 368 3.32 -6.44 26.87
C ALA A 368 3.90 -5.39 27.83
N LEU A 369 5.22 -5.38 28.04
CA LEU A 369 5.92 -4.54 29.00
C LEU A 369 7.15 -3.86 28.41
N GLY A 370 7.30 -2.57 28.75
CA GLY A 370 8.52 -1.80 28.53
C GLY A 370 9.60 -2.10 29.58
N THR A 371 10.62 -1.25 29.64
CA THR A 371 11.72 -1.41 30.60
C THR A 371 11.30 -0.96 32.00
N PHE A 372 11.47 -1.83 33.00
CA PHE A 372 11.34 -1.49 34.42
C PHE A 372 12.32 -0.37 34.80
N ALA A 373 11.81 0.66 35.49
CA ALA A 373 12.60 1.78 35.99
C ALA A 373 12.29 2.03 37.47
N ALA A 374 13.34 2.13 38.29
CA ALA A 374 13.20 2.30 39.74
C ALA A 374 14.17 3.35 40.30
N SER A 375 13.88 3.81 41.52
CA SER A 375 14.69 4.76 42.27
C SER A 375 14.53 4.53 43.78
N THR A 376 15.52 4.96 44.55
CA THR A 376 15.55 4.83 46.02
C THR A 376 16.03 6.11 46.67
N GLY A 377 15.64 6.34 47.93
CA GLY A 377 16.07 7.54 48.63
C GLY A 377 15.58 7.64 50.08
N LYS A 378 15.84 8.82 50.68
CA LYS A 378 15.46 9.17 52.05
C LYS A 378 14.80 10.55 52.09
N SER A 379 13.47 10.57 51.96
CA SER A 379 12.66 11.78 51.87
C SER A 379 11.18 11.45 52.07
N THR A 380 10.37 12.46 52.40
CA THR A 380 8.88 12.41 52.39
C THR A 380 8.28 12.31 50.98
N THR A 381 9.08 11.91 49.99
CA THR A 381 8.75 11.94 48.56
C THR A 381 9.59 10.88 47.85
N ALA A 382 8.92 9.88 47.30
CA ALA A 382 9.48 8.88 46.41
C ALA A 382 9.15 9.26 44.96
N SER A 383 10.09 9.10 44.03
CA SER A 383 9.83 9.34 42.60
C SER A 383 10.79 8.57 41.70
N THR A 384 10.29 8.01 40.60
CA THR A 384 11.06 7.43 39.49
C THR A 384 10.50 7.91 38.14
N THR A 385 11.32 7.87 37.10
CA THR A 385 10.88 8.18 35.72
C THR A 385 10.87 6.89 34.89
N VAL A 386 9.71 6.53 34.37
CA VAL A 386 9.47 5.36 33.53
C VAL A 386 9.48 5.79 32.06
N ASN A 387 10.23 5.07 31.22
CA ASN A 387 10.19 5.26 29.76
C ASN A 387 8.94 4.60 29.20
N SER A 388 8.19 5.32 28.36
CA SER A 388 6.85 4.93 27.91
C SER A 388 6.53 5.62 26.58
N ALA A 389 5.33 5.45 26.04
CA ALA A 389 4.79 6.10 24.85
C ALA A 389 3.36 6.57 25.11
N VAL A 390 2.86 7.50 24.29
CA VAL A 390 1.42 7.84 24.29
C VAL A 390 0.63 6.59 23.88
N GLY A 391 -0.41 6.25 24.64
CA GLY A 391 -1.19 5.00 24.47
C GLY A 391 -0.82 3.86 25.42
N ASP A 392 0.36 3.89 26.06
CA ASP A 392 0.69 2.97 27.16
C ASP A 392 -0.16 3.28 28.43
N ILE A 393 -0.17 2.35 29.38
CA ILE A 393 -0.39 2.66 30.81
C ILE A 393 0.90 2.41 31.58
N VAL A 394 1.33 3.32 32.44
CA VAL A 394 2.42 3.09 33.39
C VAL A 394 1.86 2.57 34.70
N PHE A 395 2.26 1.35 35.06
CA PHE A 395 2.00 0.70 36.34
C PHE A 395 3.15 0.99 37.30
N GLY A 396 2.83 1.48 38.50
CA GLY A 396 3.79 1.90 39.53
C GLY A 396 3.59 1.19 40.86
N VAL A 397 4.67 0.98 41.61
CA VAL A 397 4.69 0.33 42.94
C VAL A 397 5.70 1.03 43.86
N VAL A 398 5.34 1.27 45.12
CA VAL A 398 6.19 1.94 46.13
C VAL A 398 6.26 1.16 47.46
N ALA A 399 7.38 1.29 48.16
CA ALA A 399 7.59 0.88 49.55
C ALA A 399 8.20 2.03 50.37
N PHE A 400 7.72 2.23 51.59
CA PHE A 400 8.31 3.09 52.63
C PHE A 400 8.56 2.28 53.92
N ASP A 401 9.73 2.49 54.52
CA ASP A 401 10.17 1.95 55.83
C ASP A 401 9.67 2.85 56.97
N ASP A 402 8.51 2.51 57.56
CA ASP A 402 7.96 3.16 58.75
C ASP A 402 7.07 2.21 59.58
N ASN A 403 7.31 2.20 60.90
CA ASN A 403 6.52 1.46 61.90
C ASN A 403 5.09 2.03 62.14
N ASN A 404 4.59 2.93 61.30
CA ASN A 404 3.27 3.54 61.44
C ASN A 404 2.53 3.46 60.12
N ASP A 405 1.24 3.16 60.21
CA ASP A 405 0.23 3.33 59.15
C ASP A 405 0.19 4.80 58.72
N ARG A 406 0.67 5.12 57.51
CA ARG A 406 0.69 6.47 56.95
C ARG A 406 0.27 6.51 55.49
N ALA A 407 -0.73 7.36 55.24
CA ALA A 407 -1.17 7.70 53.88
C ALA A 407 0.01 8.11 52.97
N LEU A 408 -0.03 7.60 51.75
CA LEU A 408 0.90 7.81 50.66
C LEU A 408 0.14 8.58 49.57
N ASP A 409 0.15 9.92 49.60
CA ASP A 409 -0.52 10.73 48.59
C ASP A 409 0.13 10.49 47.20
N PRO A 410 -0.59 10.01 46.17
CA PRO A 410 -0.05 9.75 44.84
C PRO A 410 0.20 11.04 44.03
N GLY A 411 1.09 10.95 43.04
CA GLY A 411 1.50 12.07 42.20
C GLY A 411 0.39 12.60 41.28
N SER A 412 0.52 13.85 40.83
CA SER A 412 -0.44 14.48 39.92
C SER A 412 -0.57 13.69 38.60
N GLY A 413 -1.78 13.15 38.35
CA GLY A 413 -2.08 12.32 37.18
C GLY A 413 -1.87 10.82 37.38
N GLN A 414 -1.51 10.37 38.58
CA GLN A 414 -1.61 8.96 38.99
C GLN A 414 -2.98 8.68 39.59
N SER A 415 -3.52 7.50 39.29
CA SER A 415 -4.72 6.94 39.91
C SER A 415 -4.30 5.76 40.78
N GLU A 416 -4.44 5.91 42.09
CA GLU A 416 -4.09 4.85 43.05
C GLU A 416 -5.05 3.67 42.94
N GLN A 417 -4.50 2.47 43.04
CA GLN A 417 -5.21 1.19 42.91
C GLN A 417 -5.25 0.44 44.25
N TRP A 418 -4.23 0.61 45.09
CA TRP A 418 -4.23 0.20 46.48
C TRP A 418 -3.22 1.00 47.31
N GLU A 419 -3.54 1.17 48.59
CA GLU A 419 -2.62 1.52 49.67
C GLU A 419 -2.77 0.44 50.76
N LEU A 420 -1.65 -0.02 51.32
CA LEU A 420 -1.59 -1.08 52.33
C LEU A 420 -0.47 -0.79 53.34
N HIS A 421 -0.70 -1.20 54.59
CA HIS A 421 0.32 -1.16 55.65
C HIS A 421 0.39 -2.51 56.37
N VAL A 422 1.62 -2.97 56.65
CA VAL A 422 1.89 -4.13 57.49
C VAL A 422 3.26 -3.99 58.16
N ASP A 423 3.26 -4.11 59.48
CA ASP A 423 4.45 -4.03 60.36
C ASP A 423 5.30 -2.77 60.10
N ASP A 424 6.47 -2.87 59.45
CA ASP A 424 7.34 -1.72 59.14
C ASP A 424 7.23 -1.26 57.66
N THR A 425 6.32 -1.86 56.90
CA THR A 425 6.11 -1.59 55.46
C THR A 425 4.82 -0.82 55.21
N ASN A 426 4.93 0.37 54.62
CA ASN A 426 3.81 1.02 53.91
C ASN A 426 4.03 0.84 52.40
N GLY A 427 3.03 0.36 51.66
CA GLY A 427 3.15 0.03 50.24
C GLY A 427 1.88 0.32 49.43
N ALA A 428 2.05 0.93 48.26
CA ALA A 428 0.95 1.33 47.39
C ALA A 428 1.29 1.05 45.91
N GLY A 429 0.26 1.10 45.06
CA GLY A 429 0.38 0.95 43.61
C GLY A 429 -0.59 1.83 42.85
N SER A 430 -0.19 2.27 41.65
CA SER A 430 -0.91 3.24 40.84
C SER A 430 -0.83 2.96 39.34
N LEU A 431 -1.81 3.48 38.59
CA LEU A 431 -1.76 3.62 37.14
C LEU A 431 -1.58 5.09 36.75
N GLN A 432 -0.90 5.33 35.64
CA GLN A 432 -0.79 6.64 35.01
C GLN A 432 -0.81 6.51 33.49
N ALA A 433 -1.44 7.46 32.78
CA ALA A 433 -1.45 7.45 31.32
C ALA A 433 -0.04 7.60 30.73
N GLY A 434 0.22 6.87 29.64
CA GLY A 434 1.50 6.82 28.95
C GLY A 434 1.90 8.13 28.27
N ALA A 435 3.20 8.39 28.24
CA ALA A 435 3.86 9.48 27.52
C ALA A 435 5.33 9.10 27.30
N ALA A 436 6.06 9.82 26.44
CA ALA A 436 7.47 9.53 26.12
C ALA A 436 8.37 9.28 27.36
N THR A 437 8.09 9.99 28.45
CA THR A 437 8.53 9.63 29.81
C THR A 437 7.43 10.00 30.81
N VAL A 438 7.15 9.14 31.78
CA VAL A 438 6.17 9.35 32.85
C VAL A 438 6.89 9.38 34.20
N THR A 439 6.46 10.21 35.15
CA THR A 439 7.05 10.26 36.51
C THR A 439 6.06 9.73 37.53
N THR A 440 6.33 8.51 38.01
CA THR A 440 5.59 7.85 39.09
C THR A 440 6.14 8.31 40.44
N SER A 441 5.28 8.67 41.40
CA SER A 441 5.72 9.32 42.64
C SER A 441 4.68 9.33 43.76
N TRP A 442 5.11 9.17 45.00
CA TRP A 442 4.26 9.29 46.19
C TRP A 442 4.87 10.24 47.23
N THR A 443 4.03 10.91 48.01
CA THR A 443 4.44 11.71 49.17
C THR A 443 3.81 11.20 50.46
N THR A 444 4.60 11.09 51.54
CA THR A 444 4.10 10.72 52.86
C THR A 444 4.34 11.84 53.88
N SER A 445 3.52 11.90 54.93
CA SER A 445 3.61 12.94 55.95
C SER A 445 4.53 12.54 57.11
N GLY A 446 5.59 13.31 57.38
CA GLY A 446 6.44 13.12 58.57
C GLY A 446 7.93 13.37 58.36
N ASN A 447 8.77 12.39 58.71
CA ASN A 447 10.23 12.49 58.60
C ASN A 447 10.72 11.96 57.24
N SER A 448 12.03 12.03 57.00
CA SER A 448 12.65 11.42 55.82
C SER A 448 12.82 9.91 56.02
N GLU A 449 11.79 9.13 55.68
CA GLU A 449 11.85 7.66 55.66
C GLU A 449 12.64 7.12 54.46
N LYS A 450 13.12 5.87 54.55
CA LYS A 450 13.68 5.15 53.39
C LYS A 450 12.53 4.78 52.45
N TRP A 451 12.78 4.84 51.16
CA TRP A 451 11.82 4.38 50.16
C TRP A 451 12.46 3.73 48.95
N VAL A 452 11.68 2.87 48.31
CA VAL A 452 11.90 2.38 46.95
C VAL A 452 10.62 2.63 46.16
N VAL A 453 10.75 3.13 44.93
CA VAL A 453 9.65 3.18 43.97
C VAL A 453 10.12 2.63 42.62
N GLY A 454 9.27 1.84 41.97
CA GLY A 454 9.49 1.33 40.63
C GLY A 454 8.24 1.43 39.77
N GLY A 455 8.40 1.27 38.47
CA GLY A 455 7.29 1.19 37.53
C GLY A 455 7.72 0.66 36.17
N VAL A 456 6.71 0.32 35.35
CA VAL A 456 6.86 -0.24 34.02
C VAL A 456 5.69 0.19 33.14
N SER A 457 5.93 0.43 31.85
CA SER A 457 4.86 0.69 30.89
C SER A 457 4.24 -0.62 30.39
N ILE A 458 2.93 -0.78 30.56
CA ILE A 458 2.09 -1.75 29.87
C ILE A 458 1.87 -1.26 28.44
N LYS A 459 2.07 -2.14 27.46
CA LYS A 459 1.83 -1.85 26.04
C LYS A 459 0.41 -2.24 25.64
N SER A 460 -0.38 -1.27 25.17
CA SER A 460 -1.64 -1.56 24.48
C SER A 460 -1.40 -2.52 23.31
N ALA A 461 -2.32 -3.45 23.05
CA ALA A 461 -2.27 -4.28 21.87
C ALA A 461 -2.21 -3.40 20.61
N GLY A 462 -1.10 -3.45 19.88
CA GLY A 462 -0.90 -2.67 18.67
C GLY A 462 -1.91 -3.11 17.61
N ARG A 463 -2.79 -2.19 17.17
CA ARG A 463 -3.78 -2.46 16.12
C ARG A 463 -3.07 -3.01 14.89
N LEU A 464 -3.54 -4.16 14.40
CA LEU A 464 -3.32 -4.56 13.01
C LEU A 464 -4.00 -3.50 12.14
N THR A 465 -3.21 -2.55 11.61
CA THR A 465 -3.72 -1.52 10.71
C THR A 465 -4.39 -2.20 9.51
N ALA A 466 -5.45 -1.61 8.99
CA ALA A 466 -6.15 -2.14 7.82
C ALA A 466 -6.68 -1.00 6.95
N THR A 467 -6.94 -1.31 5.68
CA THR A 467 -7.85 -0.50 4.87
C THR A 467 -9.29 -0.81 5.28
N GLY A 468 -10.22 0.05 4.84
CA GLY A 468 -11.59 -0.40 4.64
C GLY A 468 -11.69 -1.52 3.60
N GLU A 469 -12.84 -2.15 3.53
CA GLU A 469 -13.24 -3.08 2.47
C GLU A 469 -13.45 -2.32 1.15
N PHE A 470 -12.89 -2.81 0.05
CA PHE A 470 -13.08 -2.19 -1.27
C PHE A 470 -13.37 -3.23 -2.35
N LEU A 471 -14.15 -2.81 -3.34
CA LEU A 471 -14.44 -3.58 -4.54
C LEU A 471 -13.22 -3.64 -5.47
N VAL A 472 -12.89 -4.83 -5.94
CA VAL A 472 -11.73 -5.11 -6.82
C VAL A 472 -12.10 -4.98 -8.30
N ASN A 473 -13.28 -5.46 -8.68
CA ASN A 473 -13.77 -5.47 -10.06
C ASN A 473 -14.46 -4.15 -10.42
N THR A 474 -14.21 -3.63 -11.62
CA THR A 474 -14.85 -2.41 -12.15
C THR A 474 -16.19 -2.70 -12.84
N TYR A 475 -16.43 -3.96 -13.22
CA TYR A 475 -17.65 -4.42 -13.89
C TYR A 475 -18.57 -5.15 -12.89
N THR A 476 -19.78 -4.61 -12.68
CA THR A 476 -20.76 -5.03 -11.64
C THR A 476 -22.12 -5.44 -12.24
N ASN A 477 -22.12 -6.17 -13.35
CA ASN A 477 -23.33 -6.71 -13.97
C ASN A 477 -23.13 -8.21 -14.23
N ASP A 478 -24.03 -9.06 -13.71
CA ASP A 478 -23.83 -10.51 -13.63
C ASP A 478 -22.63 -10.94 -12.76
N THR A 479 -22.77 -12.13 -12.16
CA THR A 479 -21.89 -12.75 -11.17
C THR A 479 -20.38 -12.61 -11.43
N GLN A 480 -19.67 -12.08 -10.43
CA GLN A 480 -18.21 -12.04 -10.32
C GLN A 480 -17.76 -12.88 -9.12
N GLU A 481 -16.82 -13.82 -9.31
CA GLU A 481 -16.39 -14.73 -8.23
C GLU A 481 -14.89 -15.06 -8.29
N THR A 482 -14.22 -15.05 -7.14
CA THR A 482 -12.84 -15.52 -6.95
C THR A 482 -12.67 -17.00 -7.35
N SER A 483 -13.71 -17.82 -7.18
CA SER A 483 -13.77 -19.18 -7.74
C SER A 483 -15.22 -19.57 -8.09
N ALA A 484 -15.43 -20.19 -9.26
CA ALA A 484 -16.77 -20.46 -9.80
C ALA A 484 -17.53 -21.62 -9.11
N THR A 485 -16.92 -22.36 -8.18
CA THR A 485 -17.62 -23.35 -7.32
C THR A 485 -16.93 -23.53 -5.97
N SER A 486 -17.68 -23.90 -4.93
CA SER A 486 -17.22 -24.11 -3.54
C SER A 486 -16.44 -25.43 -3.35
N ARG A 487 -15.29 -25.56 -4.02
CA ARG A 487 -14.45 -26.77 -4.09
C ARG A 487 -12.98 -26.39 -4.30
N GLY A 488 -12.17 -26.55 -3.25
CA GLY A 488 -10.73 -26.27 -3.23
C GLY A 488 -10.33 -24.84 -2.82
N SER A 489 -9.05 -24.67 -2.45
CA SER A 489 -8.49 -23.36 -2.09
C SER A 489 -8.49 -22.40 -3.27
N ALA A 490 -8.92 -21.15 -3.05
CA ALA A 490 -9.24 -20.23 -4.15
C ALA A 490 -8.02 -19.63 -4.89
N GLN A 491 -6.85 -19.51 -4.25
CA GLN A 491 -5.59 -18.95 -4.81
C GLN A 491 -5.80 -17.74 -5.75
N ALA A 492 -6.70 -16.84 -5.36
CA ALA A 492 -7.20 -15.74 -6.19
C ALA A 492 -6.39 -14.44 -6.04
N VAL A 493 -5.42 -14.40 -5.13
CA VAL A 493 -4.50 -13.28 -4.91
C VAL A 493 -3.07 -13.77 -4.71
N ALA A 494 -2.11 -13.06 -5.29
CA ALA A 494 -0.68 -13.29 -5.08
C ALA A 494 0.06 -11.97 -4.93
N MET A 495 1.09 -11.96 -4.06
CA MET A 495 1.80 -10.76 -3.61
C MET A 495 3.31 -10.92 -3.81
N ALA A 496 3.97 -9.89 -4.30
CA ALA A 496 5.42 -9.83 -4.46
C ALA A 496 6.11 -9.41 -3.16
N ALA A 497 7.43 -9.65 -3.07
CA ALA A 497 8.23 -9.31 -1.91
C ALA A 497 8.32 -7.79 -1.60
N ASN A 498 7.78 -6.92 -2.45
CA ASN A 498 7.64 -5.48 -2.20
C ASN A 498 6.26 -5.05 -1.68
N GLY A 499 5.30 -5.98 -1.59
CA GLY A 499 3.92 -5.73 -1.15
C GLY A 499 2.93 -5.42 -2.29
N ASP A 500 3.38 -5.23 -3.53
CA ASP A 500 2.48 -5.15 -4.68
C ASP A 500 1.80 -6.51 -4.90
N TYR A 501 0.53 -6.50 -5.32
CA TYR A 501 -0.25 -7.73 -5.48
C TYR A 501 -1.16 -7.69 -6.72
N VAL A 502 -1.60 -8.87 -7.14
CA VAL A 502 -2.59 -9.06 -8.21
C VAL A 502 -3.73 -9.91 -7.69
N VAL A 503 -4.95 -9.52 -8.03
CA VAL A 503 -6.17 -10.29 -7.77
C VAL A 503 -6.71 -10.80 -9.11
N VAL A 504 -7.20 -12.03 -9.15
CA VAL A 504 -7.83 -12.65 -10.34
C VAL A 504 -9.19 -13.24 -9.98
N TRP A 505 -10.11 -13.26 -10.95
CA TRP A 505 -11.46 -13.80 -10.74
C TRP A 505 -12.09 -14.30 -12.04
N SER A 506 -13.18 -15.06 -11.91
CA SER A 506 -14.07 -15.46 -13.00
C SER A 506 -15.24 -14.48 -13.08
N SER A 507 -15.53 -13.99 -14.29
CA SER A 507 -16.54 -12.96 -14.57
C SER A 507 -17.56 -13.47 -15.58
N ASN A 508 -18.84 -13.31 -15.29
CA ASN A 508 -19.93 -13.70 -16.18
C ASN A 508 -20.34 -12.56 -17.12
N ASN A 509 -20.50 -12.87 -18.42
CA ASN A 509 -20.98 -12.00 -19.51
C ASN A 509 -20.20 -10.70 -19.81
N GLN A 510 -19.13 -10.38 -19.09
CA GLN A 510 -18.30 -9.19 -19.34
C GLN A 510 -17.68 -9.16 -20.74
N SER A 511 -17.36 -10.33 -21.32
CA SER A 511 -17.04 -10.46 -22.75
C SER A 511 -17.86 -11.53 -23.47
N SER A 512 -17.85 -12.80 -23.05
CA SER A 512 -18.64 -13.86 -23.70
C SER A 512 -18.79 -15.14 -22.86
N GLY A 513 -19.90 -15.27 -22.12
CA GLY A 513 -20.05 -16.34 -21.13
C GLY A 513 -19.14 -16.05 -19.93
N TRP A 514 -18.56 -17.08 -19.32
CA TRP A 514 -17.55 -16.87 -18.29
C TRP A 514 -16.15 -16.63 -18.89
N ASP A 515 -15.50 -15.57 -18.43
CA ASP A 515 -14.15 -15.16 -18.81
C ASP A 515 -13.32 -14.89 -17.54
N VAL A 516 -11.99 -14.85 -17.65
CA VAL A 516 -11.09 -14.62 -16.49
C VAL A 516 -10.46 -13.24 -16.57
N PHE A 517 -10.51 -12.50 -15.47
CA PHE A 517 -10.00 -11.13 -15.34
C PHE A 517 -9.02 -11.00 -14.17
N GLY A 518 -8.32 -9.88 -14.11
CA GLY A 518 -7.51 -9.50 -12.97
C GLY A 518 -7.26 -8.01 -12.86
N GLN A 519 -6.85 -7.58 -11.67
CA GLN A 519 -6.49 -6.22 -11.31
C GLN A 519 -5.19 -6.23 -10.50
N ARG A 520 -4.26 -5.33 -10.83
CA ARG A 520 -3.03 -5.10 -10.07
C ARG A 520 -3.20 -3.97 -9.07
N PHE A 521 -2.53 -4.08 -7.94
CA PHE A 521 -2.51 -3.09 -6.86
C PHE A 521 -1.07 -2.91 -6.37
N ASN A 522 -0.75 -1.74 -5.82
CA ASN A 522 0.52 -1.54 -5.13
C ASN A 522 0.42 -1.95 -3.65
N ALA A 523 1.55 -1.90 -2.95
CA ALA A 523 1.64 -2.10 -1.50
C ALA A 523 0.77 -1.16 -0.62
N GLN A 524 0.05 -0.19 -1.20
CA GLN A 524 -0.90 0.72 -0.54
C GLN A 524 -2.36 0.50 -0.96
N GLY A 525 -2.67 -0.58 -1.70
CA GLY A 525 -4.03 -0.89 -2.17
C GLY A 525 -4.53 -0.01 -3.32
N ALA A 526 -3.67 0.82 -3.92
CA ALA A 526 -4.02 1.66 -5.06
C ALA A 526 -3.81 0.90 -6.39
N THR A 527 -4.83 0.93 -7.25
CA THR A 527 -4.83 0.20 -8.54
C THR A 527 -3.67 0.61 -9.46
N GLN A 528 -3.05 -0.38 -10.09
CA GLN A 528 -1.87 -0.21 -10.95
C GLN A 528 -2.23 -0.45 -12.42
N GLY A 529 -2.90 0.55 -13.01
CA GLY A 529 -3.48 0.46 -14.34
C GLY A 529 -4.88 -0.17 -14.34
N ASP A 530 -5.49 -0.21 -15.53
CA ASP A 530 -6.84 -0.70 -15.73
C ASP A 530 -6.98 -2.22 -15.53
N GLU A 531 -8.21 -2.65 -15.27
CA GLU A 531 -8.61 -4.05 -15.21
C GLU A 531 -8.32 -4.77 -16.55
N PHE A 532 -7.78 -6.00 -16.49
CA PHE A 532 -7.35 -6.72 -17.68
C PHE A 532 -7.92 -8.14 -17.75
N GLN A 533 -8.40 -8.52 -18.94
CA GLN A 533 -8.74 -9.91 -19.24
C GLN A 533 -7.46 -10.77 -19.29
N VAL A 534 -7.53 -11.97 -18.71
CA VAL A 534 -6.42 -12.94 -18.58
C VAL A 534 -6.44 -13.98 -19.70
N ASN A 535 -7.61 -14.54 -20.02
CA ASN A 535 -7.76 -15.48 -21.14
C ASN A 535 -7.62 -14.74 -22.49
N GLN A 536 -7.62 -15.47 -23.62
CA GLN A 536 -7.74 -14.88 -24.96
C GLN A 536 -9.07 -15.37 -25.54
N THR A 537 -10.00 -14.45 -25.78
CA THR A 537 -11.44 -14.70 -26.02
C THR A 537 -11.76 -16.02 -26.73
N SER A 538 -12.29 -16.98 -25.96
CA SER A 538 -12.85 -18.25 -26.45
C SER A 538 -14.37 -18.17 -26.36
N SER A 539 -15.09 -18.74 -27.34
CA SER A 539 -16.56 -18.75 -27.33
C SER A 539 -17.16 -19.88 -26.47
N ARG A 540 -16.61 -20.08 -25.27
CA ARG A 540 -17.03 -21.00 -24.19
C ARG A 540 -16.59 -20.40 -22.86
N ASP A 541 -16.97 -21.02 -21.75
CA ASP A 541 -16.63 -20.60 -20.40
C ASP A 541 -15.14 -20.87 -20.05
N GLN A 542 -14.53 -19.92 -19.34
CA GLN A 542 -13.23 -20.03 -18.66
C GLN A 542 -13.45 -19.77 -17.17
N LEU A 543 -12.99 -20.69 -16.32
CA LEU A 543 -13.38 -20.82 -14.91
C LEU A 543 -12.19 -21.22 -14.04
N TYR A 544 -12.33 -21.08 -12.72
CA TYR A 544 -11.36 -21.54 -11.71
C TYR A 544 -9.97 -20.93 -11.95
N ALA A 545 -9.91 -19.61 -11.90
CA ALA A 545 -8.68 -18.85 -12.04
C ALA A 545 -7.85 -18.91 -10.76
N THR A 546 -6.57 -19.26 -10.88
CA THR A 546 -5.61 -19.27 -9.77
C THR A 546 -4.32 -18.56 -10.19
N VAL A 547 -3.66 -17.86 -9.26
CA VAL A 547 -2.48 -17.05 -9.54
C VAL A 547 -1.36 -17.28 -8.53
N GLY A 548 -0.12 -17.29 -9.02
CA GLY A 548 1.10 -17.19 -8.21
C GLY A 548 2.04 -16.13 -8.79
N MET A 549 2.95 -15.62 -7.97
CA MET A 549 3.80 -14.46 -8.30
C MET A 549 5.23 -14.66 -7.78
N ASP A 550 6.24 -14.24 -8.56
CA ASP A 550 7.63 -14.23 -8.13
C ASP A 550 7.97 -13.01 -7.26
N ALA A 551 9.12 -13.03 -6.59
CA ALA A 551 9.53 -11.95 -5.70
C ALA A 551 9.80 -10.60 -6.41
N SER A 552 9.80 -10.57 -7.76
CA SER A 552 9.93 -9.36 -8.58
C SER A 552 8.59 -8.87 -9.16
N GLY A 553 7.49 -9.52 -8.83
CA GLY A 553 6.13 -9.20 -9.26
C GLY A 553 5.67 -9.84 -10.56
N ASN A 554 6.47 -10.69 -11.22
CA ASN A 554 6.01 -11.39 -12.42
C ASN A 554 5.07 -12.52 -11.99
N PHE A 555 3.92 -12.66 -12.64
CA PHE A 555 2.87 -13.57 -12.20
C PHE A 555 2.42 -14.51 -13.32
N VAL A 556 1.89 -15.67 -12.91
CA VAL A 556 1.35 -16.69 -13.79
C VAL A 556 -0.07 -16.99 -13.33
N VAL A 557 -1.03 -16.84 -14.24
CA VAL A 557 -2.43 -17.18 -13.97
C VAL A 557 -2.76 -18.48 -14.71
N ALA A 558 -3.30 -19.46 -14.00
CA ALA A 558 -3.86 -20.69 -14.54
C ALA A 558 -5.39 -20.64 -14.51
N TRP A 559 -6.05 -21.37 -15.42
CA TRP A 559 -7.51 -21.51 -15.45
C TRP A 559 -7.93 -22.81 -16.14
N THR A 560 -9.19 -23.21 -15.90
CA THR A 560 -9.87 -24.27 -16.65
C THR A 560 -10.66 -23.67 -17.82
N GLN A 561 -10.58 -24.27 -18.99
CA GLN A 561 -11.28 -23.83 -20.21
C GLN A 561 -12.17 -24.94 -20.76
N GLU A 562 -13.42 -24.62 -21.11
CA GLU A 562 -14.33 -25.58 -21.73
C GLU A 562 -14.15 -25.65 -23.27
N ASP A 563 -14.29 -26.86 -23.81
CA ASP A 563 -14.19 -27.15 -25.24
C ASP A 563 -15.57 -27.18 -25.95
N SER A 564 -15.61 -27.55 -27.24
CA SER A 564 -16.87 -27.55 -28.02
C SER A 564 -17.81 -28.74 -27.74
N PHE A 565 -17.46 -29.61 -26.79
CA PHE A 565 -18.18 -30.82 -26.42
C PHE A 565 -18.45 -30.92 -24.91
N GLY A 566 -18.06 -29.92 -24.12
CA GLY A 566 -18.12 -29.95 -22.64
C GLY A 566 -16.95 -30.70 -22.00
N GLY A 567 -15.88 -30.96 -22.74
CA GLY A 567 -14.58 -31.32 -22.17
C GLY A 567 -13.94 -30.10 -21.51
N ARG A 568 -13.15 -30.33 -20.47
CA ARG A 568 -12.40 -29.30 -19.73
C ARG A 568 -10.91 -29.55 -19.87
N ASP A 569 -10.11 -28.50 -19.98
CA ASP A 569 -8.65 -28.63 -19.96
C ASP A 569 -7.98 -27.40 -19.33
N VAL A 570 -6.72 -27.55 -18.88
CA VAL A 570 -6.01 -26.56 -18.06
C VAL A 570 -5.04 -25.73 -18.89
N PHE A 571 -5.16 -24.41 -18.79
CA PHE A 571 -4.37 -23.42 -19.50
C PHE A 571 -3.69 -22.45 -18.52
N ALA A 572 -2.62 -21.79 -18.97
CA ALA A 572 -1.96 -20.72 -18.22
C ALA A 572 -1.43 -19.60 -19.13
N GLN A 573 -1.28 -18.41 -18.57
CA GLN A 573 -0.67 -17.23 -19.19
C GLN A 573 0.30 -16.60 -18.20
N ARG A 574 1.54 -16.37 -18.66
CA ARG A 574 2.56 -15.60 -17.92
C ARG A 574 2.38 -14.10 -18.19
N PHE A 575 2.69 -13.29 -17.19
CA PHE A 575 2.72 -11.82 -17.23
C PHE A 575 4.01 -11.31 -16.56
N ASN A 576 4.45 -10.11 -16.92
CA ASN A 576 5.49 -9.42 -16.13
C ASN A 576 4.85 -8.59 -15.01
N ASN A 577 5.68 -8.02 -14.14
CA ASN A 577 5.25 -7.15 -13.03
C ASN A 577 4.47 -5.88 -13.42
N LEU A 578 4.37 -5.54 -14.71
CA LEU A 578 3.52 -4.45 -15.23
C LEU A 578 2.18 -4.95 -15.80
N GLY A 579 1.86 -6.24 -15.67
CA GLY A 579 0.65 -6.84 -16.27
C GLY A 579 0.74 -7.09 -17.78
N VAL A 580 1.94 -7.00 -18.38
CA VAL A 580 2.13 -7.26 -19.81
C VAL A 580 2.35 -8.76 -20.03
N ARG A 581 1.49 -9.37 -20.85
CA ARG A 581 1.53 -10.79 -21.24
C ARG A 581 2.90 -11.19 -21.81
N GLN A 582 3.47 -12.26 -21.27
CA GLN A 582 4.73 -12.86 -21.70
C GLN A 582 4.46 -14.09 -22.54
N GLY A 583 4.48 -13.93 -23.87
CA GLY A 583 4.10 -14.97 -24.81
C GLY A 583 2.58 -15.19 -24.91
N ILE A 584 2.18 -16.26 -25.59
CA ILE A 584 0.77 -16.67 -25.71
C ILE A 584 0.35 -17.54 -24.51
N ALA A 585 -0.96 -17.64 -24.28
CA ALA A 585 -1.51 -18.65 -23.40
C ALA A 585 -1.11 -20.06 -23.89
N PHE A 586 -0.76 -20.95 -22.97
CA PHE A 586 -0.33 -22.31 -23.27
C PHE A 586 -1.15 -23.33 -22.48
N GLN A 587 -1.24 -24.54 -23.04
CA GLN A 587 -1.86 -25.69 -22.41
C GLN A 587 -0.85 -26.34 -21.44
N VAL A 588 -1.29 -26.63 -20.21
CA VAL A 588 -0.39 -27.03 -19.10
C VAL A 588 0.01 -28.51 -19.16
N ASN A 589 -0.98 -29.36 -19.41
CA ASN A 589 -0.88 -30.82 -19.53
C ASN A 589 -0.20 -31.28 -20.83
N ASP A 590 0.03 -32.59 -20.97
CA ASP A 590 0.67 -33.19 -22.15
C ASP A 590 -0.22 -33.31 -23.41
N GLY A 591 -1.50 -32.92 -23.31
CA GLY A 591 -2.47 -32.96 -24.41
C GLY A 591 -3.15 -34.32 -24.62
N SER A 592 -3.02 -35.26 -23.68
CA SER A 592 -3.77 -36.52 -23.68
C SER A 592 -5.27 -36.33 -23.38
N LEU A 593 -6.12 -37.22 -23.93
CA LEU A 593 -7.56 -37.05 -24.13
C LEU A 593 -8.46 -37.20 -22.87
N LEU A 594 -7.99 -36.80 -21.69
CA LEU A 594 -8.76 -36.83 -20.44
C LEU A 594 -9.22 -35.42 -20.04
N PRO A 595 -10.48 -35.20 -19.62
CA PRO A 595 -10.93 -33.94 -19.05
C PRO A 595 -10.12 -33.58 -17.79
N ARG A 596 -9.73 -32.30 -17.66
CA ARG A 596 -8.96 -31.76 -16.54
C ARG A 596 -9.55 -30.45 -16.03
N GLN A 597 -9.46 -30.21 -14.73
CA GLN A 597 -10.00 -29.00 -14.07
C GLN A 597 -9.32 -28.79 -12.70
N ASN A 598 -9.79 -27.78 -11.96
CA ASN A 598 -9.40 -27.48 -10.57
C ASN A 598 -7.87 -27.36 -10.45
N ALA A 599 -7.33 -26.36 -11.14
CA ALA A 599 -5.90 -26.13 -11.24
C ALA A 599 -5.41 -25.22 -10.11
N SER A 600 -4.47 -25.72 -9.30
CA SER A 600 -3.72 -24.94 -8.31
C SER A 600 -2.33 -24.63 -8.85
N ILE A 601 -1.78 -23.47 -8.50
CA ILE A 601 -0.45 -23.00 -8.91
C ILE A 601 0.33 -22.45 -7.72
N ASP A 602 1.65 -22.62 -7.73
CA ASP A 602 2.55 -21.86 -6.87
C ASP A 602 3.86 -21.53 -7.60
N VAL A 603 4.49 -20.42 -7.22
CA VAL A 603 5.63 -19.78 -7.91
C VAL A 603 6.72 -19.42 -6.90
N ALA A 604 7.92 -19.99 -7.06
CA ALA A 604 9.08 -19.67 -6.23
C ALA A 604 9.63 -18.26 -6.54
N ALA A 605 10.45 -17.69 -5.64
CA ALA A 605 10.97 -16.33 -5.78
C ALA A 605 11.81 -16.08 -7.06
N ASP A 606 12.31 -17.13 -7.72
CA ASP A 606 13.03 -17.06 -9.01
C ASP A 606 12.17 -17.29 -10.25
N GLY A 607 10.85 -17.39 -10.08
CA GLY A 607 9.85 -17.53 -11.14
C GLY A 607 9.64 -18.96 -11.64
N ARG A 608 10.34 -19.99 -11.12
CA ARG A 608 9.96 -21.40 -11.34
C ARG A 608 8.59 -21.67 -10.72
N PHE A 609 7.76 -22.46 -11.40
CA PHE A 609 6.39 -22.72 -10.94
C PHE A 609 5.95 -24.17 -11.14
N VAL A 610 5.00 -24.61 -10.32
CA VAL A 610 4.31 -25.90 -10.46
C VAL A 610 2.81 -25.63 -10.57
N ILE A 611 2.14 -26.36 -11.47
CA ILE A 611 0.69 -26.40 -11.54
C ILE A 611 0.25 -27.83 -11.25
N ALA A 612 -0.69 -28.00 -10.32
CA ALA A 612 -1.37 -29.27 -10.01
C ALA A 612 -2.84 -29.19 -10.45
N TRP A 613 -3.44 -30.32 -10.85
CA TRP A 613 -4.83 -30.37 -11.32
C TRP A 613 -5.44 -31.76 -11.18
N GLN A 614 -6.78 -31.82 -11.23
CA GLN A 614 -7.57 -33.05 -11.25
C GLN A 614 -7.79 -33.53 -12.70
N ALA A 615 -7.60 -34.83 -13.00
CA ALA A 615 -7.86 -35.40 -14.33
C ALA A 615 -8.80 -36.63 -14.25
N PHE A 616 -9.83 -36.69 -15.09
CA PHE A 616 -10.83 -37.76 -15.05
C PHE A 616 -10.58 -38.89 -16.05
N GLY A 617 -10.54 -40.12 -15.55
CA GLY A 617 -10.57 -41.33 -16.38
C GLY A 617 -11.94 -41.57 -17.03
N THR A 618 -12.05 -42.57 -17.90
CA THR A 618 -13.33 -42.93 -18.57
C THR A 618 -14.35 -43.62 -17.65
N PHE A 619 -14.13 -43.64 -16.33
CA PHE A 619 -14.92 -44.38 -15.33
C PHE A 619 -14.92 -43.67 -13.96
N ASP A 620 -15.22 -42.37 -13.96
CA ASP A 620 -15.67 -41.55 -12.82
C ASP A 620 -14.73 -41.40 -11.59
N ALA A 621 -13.55 -42.01 -11.61
CA ALA A 621 -12.43 -41.63 -10.74
C ALA A 621 -11.63 -40.49 -11.37
N GLY A 622 -11.26 -39.50 -10.56
CA GLY A 622 -10.22 -38.52 -10.87
C GLY A 622 -8.92 -38.92 -10.17
N ASP A 623 -7.79 -38.81 -10.87
CA ASP A 623 -6.46 -38.86 -10.26
C ASP A 623 -5.82 -37.45 -10.26
N ILE A 624 -4.93 -37.19 -9.30
CA ILE A 624 -4.21 -35.92 -9.20
C ILE A 624 -2.89 -35.95 -10.00
N TYR A 625 -2.67 -34.89 -10.79
CA TYR A 625 -1.46 -34.70 -11.59
C TYR A 625 -0.83 -33.34 -11.30
N ALA A 626 0.47 -33.21 -11.59
CA ALA A 626 1.20 -31.96 -11.53
C ALA A 626 2.22 -31.82 -12.67
N ARG A 627 2.67 -30.61 -12.94
CA ARG A 627 3.76 -30.33 -13.89
C ARG A 627 4.53 -29.08 -13.52
N ARG A 628 5.85 -29.13 -13.73
CA ARG A 628 6.79 -28.11 -13.29
C ARG A 628 7.36 -27.36 -14.50
N PHE A 629 7.60 -26.07 -14.34
CA PHE A 629 8.01 -25.17 -15.40
C PHE A 629 9.19 -24.29 -14.97
N ASP A 630 10.01 -23.90 -15.94
CA ASP A 630 11.00 -22.83 -15.73
C ASP A 630 10.33 -21.44 -15.72
N ALA A 631 11.07 -20.42 -15.29
CA ALA A 631 10.59 -19.04 -15.24
C ALA A 631 10.21 -18.45 -16.62
N ALA A 632 10.53 -19.11 -17.74
CA ALA A 632 10.08 -18.73 -19.07
C ALA A 632 8.79 -19.45 -19.51
N GLY A 633 8.32 -20.45 -18.76
CA GLY A 633 7.14 -21.26 -19.05
C GLY A 633 7.43 -22.53 -19.86
N ASN A 634 8.69 -22.95 -19.98
CA ASN A 634 9.02 -24.25 -20.58
C ASN A 634 8.77 -25.36 -19.55
N ALA A 635 8.03 -26.40 -19.93
CA ALA A 635 7.85 -27.57 -19.08
C ALA A 635 9.19 -28.28 -18.84
N LEU A 636 9.51 -28.51 -17.56
CA LEU A 636 10.67 -29.28 -17.11
C LEU A 636 10.43 -30.80 -17.21
N ASP A 637 9.16 -31.21 -17.23
CA ASP A 637 8.73 -32.61 -17.27
C ASP A 637 8.29 -33.06 -18.67
N THR A 638 8.80 -34.23 -19.09
CA THR A 638 8.53 -34.84 -20.41
C THR A 638 7.10 -35.36 -20.59
N SER A 639 6.35 -35.47 -19.49
CA SER A 639 4.95 -35.87 -19.40
C SER A 639 4.36 -35.28 -18.12
N ASP A 640 3.05 -35.39 -17.93
CA ASP A 640 2.41 -35.05 -16.66
C ASP A 640 2.97 -35.95 -15.54
N LEU A 641 3.20 -35.38 -14.34
CA LEU A 641 3.60 -36.15 -13.15
C LEU A 641 2.33 -36.64 -12.46
N ALA A 642 2.15 -37.96 -12.31
CA ALA A 642 1.12 -38.49 -11.43
C ALA A 642 1.51 -38.22 -9.97
N VAL A 643 0.64 -37.55 -9.22
CA VAL A 643 0.81 -37.29 -7.79
C VAL A 643 0.37 -38.50 -6.97
N GLU A 644 -0.75 -39.09 -7.37
CA GLU A 644 -1.25 -40.39 -6.90
C GLU A 644 -1.71 -41.25 -8.08
N THR A 645 -1.89 -42.56 -7.87
CA THR A 645 -2.33 -43.56 -8.87
C THR A 645 -3.29 -44.62 -8.28
N ALA A 646 -3.74 -44.42 -7.04
CA ALA A 646 -4.70 -45.29 -6.36
C ALA A 646 -6.11 -45.19 -6.97
N SER A 647 -6.94 -46.21 -6.73
CA SER A 647 -8.35 -46.18 -7.14
C SER A 647 -9.21 -45.48 -6.07
N GLY A 648 -9.08 -44.16 -6.00
CA GLY A 648 -9.91 -43.27 -5.18
C GLY A 648 -10.89 -42.46 -6.03
N GLY A 649 -11.48 -41.43 -5.43
CA GLY A 649 -12.07 -40.32 -6.16
C GLY A 649 -11.38 -39.06 -5.66
N ASP A 650 -10.27 -38.66 -6.28
CA ASP A 650 -9.42 -37.60 -5.75
C ASP A 650 -9.88 -36.23 -6.27
N TYR A 651 -9.98 -35.24 -5.39
CA TYR A 651 -10.50 -33.89 -5.66
C TYR A 651 -9.54 -32.78 -5.20
N ASP A 652 -9.79 -31.58 -5.73
CA ASP A 652 -9.38 -30.28 -5.18
C ASP A 652 -7.90 -30.18 -4.74
N PRO A 653 -6.94 -30.44 -5.66
CA PRO A 653 -5.53 -30.45 -5.33
C PRO A 653 -4.98 -29.03 -5.12
N VAL A 654 -4.13 -28.87 -4.10
CA VAL A 654 -3.39 -27.63 -3.82
C VAL A 654 -1.89 -27.91 -3.79
N VAL A 655 -1.11 -27.13 -4.54
CA VAL A 655 0.35 -27.20 -4.57
C VAL A 655 0.98 -26.03 -3.82
N SER A 656 2.12 -26.27 -3.17
CA SER A 656 3.04 -25.21 -2.76
C SER A 656 4.50 -25.58 -3.05
N ILE A 657 5.30 -24.60 -3.48
CA ILE A 657 6.72 -24.70 -3.88
C ILE A 657 7.58 -23.76 -3.01
N ASN A 658 8.81 -24.18 -2.68
CA ASN A 658 9.76 -23.31 -2.01
C ASN A 658 10.90 -22.84 -2.94
N ASP A 659 11.79 -21.96 -2.48
CA ASP A 659 12.84 -21.36 -3.32
C ASP A 659 13.91 -22.36 -3.79
N SER A 660 14.04 -23.51 -3.13
CA SER A 660 14.84 -24.62 -3.67
C SER A 660 14.17 -25.30 -4.86
N GLY A 661 12.85 -25.13 -5.02
CA GLY A 661 11.99 -25.80 -5.99
C GLY A 661 11.50 -27.17 -5.54
N ASP A 662 11.75 -27.55 -4.27
CA ASP A 662 11.03 -28.66 -3.66
C ASP A 662 9.58 -28.21 -3.47
N PHE A 663 8.64 -29.14 -3.63
CA PHE A 663 7.21 -28.83 -3.61
C PHE A 663 6.40 -29.94 -2.93
N ALA A 664 5.20 -29.61 -2.51
CA ALA A 664 4.24 -30.57 -1.98
C ALA A 664 2.87 -30.33 -2.62
N VAL A 665 2.12 -31.41 -2.83
CA VAL A 665 0.73 -31.35 -3.31
C VAL A 665 -0.15 -32.03 -2.27
N ALA A 666 -1.20 -31.34 -1.84
CA ALA A 666 -2.27 -31.88 -1.00
C ALA A 666 -3.55 -32.09 -1.81
N TRP A 667 -4.42 -33.02 -1.40
CA TRP A 667 -5.72 -33.30 -2.02
C TRP A 667 -6.64 -34.03 -1.02
N ASP A 668 -7.94 -34.16 -1.35
CA ASP A 668 -8.87 -35.06 -0.65
C ASP A 668 -9.35 -36.21 -1.55
N ASP A 669 -9.67 -37.37 -0.97
CA ASP A 669 -10.18 -38.56 -1.69
C ASP A 669 -11.70 -38.75 -1.53
N GLY A 670 -12.39 -37.70 -1.05
CA GLY A 670 -13.77 -37.77 -0.59
C GLY A 670 -13.98 -38.49 0.76
N GLY A 671 -12.91 -38.85 1.48
CA GLY A 671 -12.98 -39.44 2.83
C GLY A 671 -11.70 -39.35 3.67
N GLY A 672 -10.85 -38.36 3.40
CA GLY A 672 -9.55 -38.16 4.04
C GLY A 672 -8.75 -37.08 3.30
N VAL A 673 -7.68 -36.58 3.93
CA VAL A 673 -6.79 -35.55 3.35
C VAL A 673 -5.37 -36.08 3.26
N HIS A 674 -4.77 -35.94 2.08
CA HIS A 674 -3.47 -36.52 1.74
C HIS A 674 -2.47 -35.47 1.26
N ILE A 675 -1.17 -35.77 1.40
CA ILE A 675 -0.07 -34.94 0.90
C ILE A 675 1.03 -35.83 0.31
N GLN A 676 1.56 -35.48 -0.87
CA GLN A 676 2.78 -36.07 -1.41
C GLN A 676 3.81 -34.96 -1.65
N ARG A 677 4.99 -35.14 -1.07
CA ARG A 677 6.14 -34.22 -1.18
C ARG A 677 7.06 -34.65 -2.32
N PHE A 678 7.74 -33.70 -2.95
CA PHE A 678 8.61 -33.89 -4.11
C PHE A 678 9.89 -33.06 -3.97
N ASN A 679 10.98 -33.57 -4.55
CA ASN A 679 12.22 -32.82 -4.70
C ASN A 679 12.15 -31.96 -5.98
N SER A 680 12.97 -30.92 -6.07
CA SER A 680 13.15 -30.02 -7.23
C SER A 680 13.53 -30.67 -8.58
N ASN A 681 13.70 -31.99 -8.62
CA ASN A 681 13.86 -32.78 -9.84
C ASN A 681 12.57 -33.52 -10.31
N GLY A 682 11.46 -33.42 -9.56
CA GLY A 682 10.19 -34.11 -9.85
C GLY A 682 10.07 -35.51 -9.26
N THR A 683 11.07 -36.01 -8.52
CA THR A 683 10.98 -37.32 -7.82
C THR A 683 10.37 -37.15 -6.42
N THR A 684 9.55 -38.11 -5.99
CA THR A 684 8.90 -38.09 -4.66
C THR A 684 9.90 -38.05 -3.51
N ARG A 685 9.54 -37.37 -2.43
CA ARG A 685 10.37 -37.09 -1.25
C ARG A 685 9.72 -37.69 0.00
N GLY A 686 10.02 -38.95 0.27
CA GLY A 686 9.28 -39.76 1.24
C GLY A 686 8.07 -40.45 0.61
N GLY A 687 7.24 -41.09 1.43
CA GLY A 687 5.95 -41.62 0.98
C GLY A 687 4.82 -40.58 1.11
N GLN A 688 3.64 -40.98 0.66
CA GLN A 688 2.39 -40.25 0.90
C GLN A 688 2.16 -40.08 2.40
N ILE A 689 1.70 -38.91 2.78
CA ILE A 689 1.25 -38.53 4.13
C ILE A 689 -0.28 -38.50 4.11
N THR A 690 -0.91 -38.95 5.19
CA THR A 690 -2.35 -38.79 5.42
C THR A 690 -2.53 -37.89 6.64
N ALA A 691 -3.14 -36.73 6.46
CA ALA A 691 -3.37 -35.73 7.51
C ALA A 691 -4.70 -35.94 8.25
N ASP A 692 -5.71 -36.49 7.56
CA ASP A 692 -7.00 -36.89 8.12
C ASP A 692 -7.51 -38.16 7.40
N THR A 693 -8.33 -38.96 8.10
CA THR A 693 -8.98 -40.20 7.64
C THR A 693 -10.50 -40.23 7.87
N ASP A 694 -11.09 -39.13 8.32
CA ASP A 694 -12.53 -39.03 8.55
C ASP A 694 -13.29 -38.77 7.24
N ASN A 695 -14.42 -39.47 7.09
CA ASN A 695 -15.10 -39.64 5.80
C ASN A 695 -15.87 -38.40 5.28
N ASP A 696 -15.57 -37.21 5.81
CA ASP A 696 -16.10 -35.91 5.39
C ASP A 696 -15.05 -34.78 5.42
N ALA A 697 -13.77 -35.12 5.70
CA ALA A 697 -12.64 -34.22 5.55
C ALA A 697 -12.43 -33.84 4.06
N GLY A 698 -12.12 -32.57 3.78
CA GLY A 698 -11.82 -32.10 2.42
C GLY A 698 -11.68 -30.59 2.27
N ASN A 699 -11.59 -30.12 1.02
CA ASN A 699 -11.20 -28.74 0.66
C ASN A 699 -9.88 -28.33 1.36
N PRO A 700 -8.76 -29.02 1.10
CA PRO A 700 -7.49 -28.70 1.76
C PRO A 700 -6.86 -27.40 1.25
N ALA A 701 -6.00 -26.80 2.06
CA ALA A 701 -5.01 -25.81 1.64
C ALA A 701 -3.65 -26.08 2.32
N LEU A 702 -2.56 -25.64 1.70
CA LEU A 702 -1.20 -26.09 2.00
C LEU A 702 -0.19 -24.94 1.86
N ALA A 703 0.72 -24.80 2.82
CA ALA A 703 1.85 -23.88 2.74
C ALA A 703 3.18 -24.61 3.07
N LEU A 704 4.19 -24.45 2.22
CA LEU A 704 5.51 -25.08 2.33
C LEU A 704 6.59 -24.05 2.65
N ASN A 705 7.31 -24.24 3.76
CA ASN A 705 8.40 -23.36 4.17
C ASN A 705 9.68 -23.60 3.34
N ASN A 706 10.57 -22.61 3.33
CA ASN A 706 11.90 -22.68 2.71
C ASN A 706 12.86 -23.67 3.37
N ASP A 707 12.65 -24.01 4.66
CA ASP A 707 13.37 -25.14 5.28
C ASP A 707 12.82 -26.50 4.81
N GLY A 708 11.58 -26.54 4.29
CA GLY A 708 10.85 -27.71 3.80
C GLY A 708 9.84 -28.31 4.80
N SER A 709 9.66 -27.74 5.99
CA SER A 709 8.49 -27.97 6.85
C SER A 709 7.20 -27.46 6.18
N LEU A 710 6.03 -27.95 6.58
CA LEU A 710 4.75 -27.53 5.98
C LEU A 710 3.59 -27.51 6.98
N VAL A 711 2.59 -26.70 6.64
CA VAL A 711 1.29 -26.65 7.34
C VAL A 711 0.21 -27.02 6.33
N VAL A 712 -0.70 -27.91 6.73
CA VAL A 712 -1.93 -28.23 5.99
C VAL A 712 -3.13 -27.82 6.82
N VAL A 713 -4.16 -27.29 6.15
CA VAL A 713 -5.48 -26.99 6.73
C VAL A 713 -6.57 -27.63 5.89
N TRP A 714 -7.70 -27.99 6.51
CA TRP A 714 -8.85 -28.58 5.82
C TRP A 714 -10.14 -28.35 6.62
N ARG A 715 -11.29 -28.61 6.00
CA ARG A 715 -12.58 -28.68 6.70
C ARG A 715 -12.84 -30.12 7.15
N GLN A 716 -13.27 -30.31 8.39
CA GLN A 716 -13.76 -31.58 8.94
C GLN A 716 -15.25 -31.46 9.33
N GLY A 717 -16.02 -32.54 9.23
CA GLY A 717 -17.31 -32.69 9.90
C GLY A 717 -18.58 -32.40 9.05
N PRO A 718 -19.73 -33.05 9.36
CA PRO A 718 -20.95 -32.96 8.54
C PRO A 718 -22.06 -32.11 9.17
N SER A 719 -21.92 -31.69 10.43
CA SER A 719 -22.95 -31.01 11.23
C SER A 719 -22.41 -29.87 12.09
N GLN A 720 -21.21 -30.02 12.61
CA GLN A 720 -20.28 -28.92 12.79
C GLN A 720 -19.31 -29.05 11.61
N ARG A 721 -19.02 -27.94 10.93
CA ARG A 721 -17.91 -27.88 10.00
C ARG A 721 -16.87 -27.02 10.68
N ASP A 722 -15.74 -27.59 11.03
CA ASP A 722 -14.65 -26.88 11.69
C ASP A 722 -13.42 -26.86 10.78
N VAL A 723 -12.61 -25.81 10.88
CA VAL A 723 -11.34 -25.71 10.15
C VAL A 723 -10.23 -26.27 11.03
N MET A 724 -9.56 -27.29 10.53
CA MET A 724 -8.51 -28.02 11.21
C MET A 724 -7.14 -27.64 10.65
N LEU A 725 -6.09 -27.74 11.48
CA LEU A 725 -4.69 -27.59 11.05
C LEU A 725 -3.83 -28.78 11.48
N ARG A 726 -2.76 -29.05 10.74
CA ARG A 726 -1.70 -29.99 11.10
C ARG A 726 -0.33 -29.50 10.60
N ARG A 727 0.72 -29.71 11.39
CA ARG A 727 2.09 -29.26 11.10
C ARG A 727 3.02 -30.45 10.89
N TYR A 728 3.92 -30.36 9.92
CA TYR A 728 4.88 -31.41 9.59
C TYR A 728 6.31 -30.87 9.47
N ASP A 729 7.28 -31.65 9.96
CA ASP A 729 8.70 -31.32 9.82
C ASP A 729 9.22 -31.52 8.38
N ASN A 730 10.44 -31.08 8.12
CA ASN A 730 11.11 -31.25 6.82
C ASN A 730 11.36 -32.73 6.42
N SER A 731 11.17 -33.69 7.32
CA SER A 731 11.20 -35.13 7.02
C SER A 731 9.81 -35.67 6.64
N GLY A 732 8.73 -34.97 6.98
CA GLY A 732 7.34 -35.43 6.87
C GLY A 732 6.79 -36.09 8.14
N ASN A 733 7.42 -35.86 9.30
CA ASN A 733 6.89 -36.30 10.61
C ASN A 733 5.83 -35.31 11.10
N ASP A 734 4.71 -35.80 11.62
CA ASP A 734 3.69 -34.98 12.32
C ASP A 734 4.30 -34.34 13.58
N LEU A 735 4.09 -33.04 13.75
CA LEU A 735 4.53 -32.26 14.90
C LEU A 735 3.49 -32.20 16.03
N GLY A 736 2.33 -32.84 15.87
CA GLY A 736 1.39 -33.16 16.95
C GLY A 736 0.42 -32.04 17.33
N LEU A 737 0.37 -30.94 16.56
CA LEU A 737 -0.64 -29.89 16.71
C LEU A 737 -1.80 -30.13 15.73
N GLU A 738 -2.66 -31.09 16.08
CA GLU A 738 -4.01 -31.21 15.55
C GLU A 738 -4.92 -30.27 16.36
N ALA A 739 -5.37 -29.17 15.76
CA ALA A 739 -6.11 -28.12 16.46
C ALA A 739 -7.17 -27.48 15.56
N ILE A 740 -8.30 -27.11 16.18
CA ILE A 740 -9.33 -26.28 15.55
C ILE A 740 -8.78 -24.85 15.43
N VAL A 741 -8.92 -24.26 14.24
CA VAL A 741 -8.45 -22.91 13.92
C VAL A 741 -9.38 -21.85 14.50
N SER A 742 -10.69 -22.03 14.31
CA SER A 742 -11.74 -21.15 14.85
C SER A 742 -11.87 -21.27 16.37
N THR A 743 -12.20 -20.16 17.00
CA THR A 743 -12.66 -20.08 18.40
C THR A 743 -14.17 -20.25 18.47
N THR A 744 -14.90 -19.75 17.47
CA THR A 744 -16.35 -19.99 17.30
C THR A 744 -16.59 -21.28 16.50
N THR A 745 -17.06 -22.33 17.18
CA THR A 745 -17.35 -23.67 16.60
C THR A 745 -18.84 -23.96 16.41
N ASN A 746 -19.69 -22.92 16.50
CA ASN A 746 -21.10 -23.00 16.18
C ASN A 746 -21.35 -22.82 14.67
N SER A 747 -22.38 -23.48 14.16
CA SER A 747 -22.78 -23.51 12.75
C SER A 747 -21.68 -24.04 11.80
N LYS A 748 -21.38 -23.36 10.68
CA LYS A 748 -20.44 -23.84 9.66
C LYS A 748 -19.22 -22.91 9.56
N GLN A 749 -18.04 -23.51 9.60
CA GLN A 749 -16.76 -22.96 9.16
C GLN A 749 -16.31 -23.75 7.91
N THR A 750 -15.78 -23.12 6.85
CA THR A 750 -15.46 -23.83 5.59
C THR A 750 -14.42 -23.09 4.74
N ASP A 751 -13.92 -23.78 3.70
CA ASP A 751 -13.16 -23.20 2.58
C ASP A 751 -11.99 -22.29 3.01
N ALA A 752 -11.07 -22.89 3.77
CA ALA A 752 -9.92 -22.22 4.33
C ALA A 752 -8.82 -21.90 3.30
N SER A 753 -8.17 -20.77 3.48
CA SER A 753 -6.94 -20.36 2.80
C SER A 753 -5.82 -20.18 3.82
N ILE A 754 -4.57 -20.42 3.40
CA ILE A 754 -3.38 -20.29 4.23
C ILE A 754 -2.26 -19.66 3.42
N ALA A 755 -1.52 -18.73 4.03
CA ALA A 755 -0.25 -18.24 3.53
C ALA A 755 0.79 -18.29 4.67
N MET A 756 2.07 -18.27 4.30
CA MET A 756 3.19 -18.39 5.24
C MET A 756 4.32 -17.45 4.83
N ALA A 757 4.90 -16.76 5.82
CA ALA A 757 6.08 -15.91 5.66
C ALA A 757 7.39 -16.71 5.68
N THR A 758 8.48 -16.11 5.19
CA THR A 758 9.79 -16.79 5.07
C THR A 758 10.45 -17.18 6.40
N ASN A 759 9.93 -16.70 7.54
CA ASN A 759 10.33 -17.13 8.89
C ASN A 759 9.55 -18.37 9.40
N GLY A 760 8.50 -18.79 8.68
CA GLY A 760 7.60 -19.88 9.04
C GLY A 760 6.30 -19.47 9.71
N ASP A 761 6.13 -18.20 10.10
CA ASP A 761 4.86 -17.69 10.64
C ASP A 761 3.77 -17.73 9.56
N PHE A 762 2.51 -17.97 9.94
CA PHE A 762 1.42 -18.19 8.98
C PHE A 762 0.10 -17.59 9.44
N ILE A 763 -0.77 -17.28 8.48
CA ILE A 763 -2.14 -16.83 8.72
C ILE A 763 -3.09 -17.81 8.04
N ILE A 764 -4.17 -18.17 8.72
CA ILE A 764 -5.27 -18.96 8.16
C ILE A 764 -6.50 -18.06 8.12
N THR A 765 -7.22 -18.05 6.99
CA THR A 765 -8.50 -17.37 6.81
C THR A 765 -9.58 -18.35 6.36
N TRP A 766 -10.83 -18.18 6.77
CA TRP A 766 -11.92 -19.11 6.43
C TRP A 766 -13.29 -18.42 6.37
N GLU A 767 -14.27 -19.10 5.76
CA GLU A 767 -15.68 -18.71 5.80
C GLU A 767 -16.32 -19.20 7.10
N GLY A 768 -17.02 -18.35 7.85
CA GLY A 768 -17.59 -18.67 9.15
C GLY A 768 -18.99 -18.09 9.37
N ASN A 769 -19.77 -18.68 10.28
CA ASN A 769 -21.15 -18.23 10.57
C ASN A 769 -21.26 -17.20 11.72
N GLY A 770 -20.19 -16.99 12.50
CA GLY A 770 -20.10 -15.97 13.56
C GLY A 770 -21.04 -16.13 14.77
N GLU A 771 -20.77 -15.33 15.82
CA GLU A 771 -21.72 -15.00 16.91
C GLU A 771 -21.65 -13.50 17.29
N GLU A 772 -21.01 -12.67 16.47
CA GLU A 772 -20.76 -11.24 16.77
C GLU A 772 -22.03 -10.38 16.72
N VAL A 773 -22.07 -9.33 17.55
CA VAL A 773 -23.27 -8.50 17.75
C VAL A 773 -23.56 -7.64 16.51
N GLY A 774 -24.52 -8.10 15.70
CA GLY A 774 -24.90 -7.49 14.42
C GLY A 774 -24.90 -8.52 13.28
N HIS A 775 -24.13 -9.60 13.41
CA HIS A 775 -24.09 -10.68 12.42
C HIS A 775 -25.37 -11.51 12.50
N THR A 776 -26.19 -11.45 11.45
CA THR A 776 -27.40 -12.28 11.32
C THR A 776 -27.45 -13.12 10.03
N ASP A 777 -26.45 -12.99 9.15
CA ASP A 777 -26.33 -13.76 7.90
C ASP A 777 -25.35 -14.96 8.04
N THR A 778 -25.34 -15.84 7.06
CA THR A 778 -24.82 -17.22 7.17
C THR A 778 -23.39 -17.42 6.66
N SER A 779 -22.66 -16.36 6.31
CA SER A 779 -21.25 -16.44 5.90
C SER A 779 -20.52 -15.09 5.98
N GLY A 780 -19.56 -14.97 6.91
CA GLY A 780 -18.53 -13.93 6.98
C GLY A 780 -17.14 -14.54 6.78
N VAL A 781 -16.10 -13.70 6.67
CA VAL A 781 -14.70 -14.12 6.48
C VAL A 781 -13.91 -13.80 7.75
N PHE A 782 -13.24 -14.81 8.32
CA PHE A 782 -12.51 -14.73 9.59
C PHE A 782 -11.04 -15.11 9.41
N GLY A 783 -10.17 -14.60 10.28
CA GLY A 783 -8.72 -14.83 10.25
C GLY A 783 -8.14 -15.15 11.62
N GLN A 784 -7.03 -15.89 11.63
CA GLN A 784 -6.20 -16.16 12.81
C GLN A 784 -4.72 -16.22 12.41
N LYS A 785 -3.88 -15.46 13.11
CA LYS A 785 -2.42 -15.50 12.97
C LYS A 785 -1.81 -16.61 13.83
N TYR A 786 -0.69 -17.16 13.36
CA TYR A 786 0.10 -18.17 14.06
C TYR A 786 1.60 -17.90 13.92
N SER A 787 2.32 -18.12 15.01
CA SER A 787 3.78 -18.23 15.01
C SER A 787 4.24 -19.49 14.26
N ALA A 788 5.49 -19.51 13.82
CA ALA A 788 6.11 -20.64 13.12
C ALA A 788 6.01 -21.97 13.89
N ASP A 789 5.97 -21.92 15.23
CA ASP A 789 5.77 -23.07 16.12
C ASP A 789 4.31 -23.55 16.23
N GLY A 790 3.35 -22.85 15.61
CA GLY A 790 1.93 -23.19 15.61
C GLY A 790 1.15 -22.66 16.81
N ASN A 791 1.73 -21.78 17.63
CA ASN A 791 0.97 -21.06 18.67
C ASN A 791 0.21 -19.89 18.04
N LYS A 792 -1.07 -19.71 18.41
CA LYS A 792 -1.88 -18.56 18.01
C LYS A 792 -1.21 -17.23 18.42
N VAL A 793 -1.30 -16.23 17.57
CA VAL A 793 -0.82 -14.86 17.80
C VAL A 793 -2.02 -13.92 17.75
N GLY A 794 -2.37 -13.32 18.89
CA GLY A 794 -3.62 -12.55 19.04
C GLY A 794 -4.88 -13.42 18.92
N SER A 795 -6.04 -12.77 18.95
CA SER A 795 -7.35 -13.40 18.78
C SER A 795 -7.63 -13.82 17.33
N GLU A 796 -8.77 -14.49 17.15
CA GLU A 796 -9.50 -14.49 15.89
C GLU A 796 -10.00 -13.06 15.58
N PHE A 797 -10.13 -12.72 14.30
CA PHE A 797 -10.60 -11.41 13.85
C PHE A 797 -11.46 -11.52 12.57
N LEU A 798 -12.47 -10.66 12.47
CA LEU A 798 -13.29 -10.50 11.27
C LEU A 798 -12.54 -9.74 10.17
N ILE A 799 -12.67 -10.21 8.91
CA ILE A 799 -11.99 -9.64 7.75
C ILE A 799 -12.90 -8.74 6.92
N ASN A 800 -14.13 -9.17 6.60
CA ASN A 800 -15.10 -8.32 5.90
C ASN A 800 -15.66 -7.21 6.81
N GLN A 801 -16.11 -6.11 6.23
CA GLN A 801 -16.87 -5.05 6.90
C GLN A 801 -18.37 -5.12 6.53
N SER A 802 -18.69 -5.50 5.29
CA SER A 802 -20.07 -5.75 4.86
C SER A 802 -20.69 -6.92 5.64
N LEU A 803 -21.68 -6.63 6.49
CA LEU A 803 -22.40 -7.63 7.28
C LEU A 803 -23.67 -8.16 6.60
N ASP A 804 -24.15 -7.45 5.56
CA ASP A 804 -25.20 -7.93 4.67
C ASP A 804 -24.61 -8.91 3.64
N GLY A 805 -25.28 -10.04 3.43
CA GLY A 805 -25.00 -10.96 2.33
C GLY A 805 -23.86 -11.94 2.57
N ASN A 806 -23.89 -13.09 1.88
CA ASN A 806 -22.89 -14.15 2.02
C ASN A 806 -21.51 -13.72 1.48
N GLN A 807 -20.55 -13.58 2.39
CA GLN A 807 -19.13 -13.38 2.08
C GLN A 807 -18.43 -14.75 2.06
N HIS A 808 -17.80 -15.11 0.94
CA HIS A 808 -17.32 -16.48 0.69
C HIS A 808 -16.14 -16.55 -0.31
N LYS A 809 -15.51 -17.72 -0.47
CA LYS A 809 -14.33 -18.00 -1.33
C LYS A 809 -13.14 -17.09 -1.04
N ALA A 810 -12.75 -17.05 0.23
CA ALA A 810 -11.62 -16.27 0.71
C ALA A 810 -10.27 -16.78 0.15
N SER A 811 -9.37 -15.86 -0.19
CA SER A 811 -7.98 -16.14 -0.54
C SER A 811 -7.07 -15.10 0.09
N LEU A 812 -5.92 -15.56 0.61
CA LEU A 812 -4.94 -14.77 1.36
C LEU A 812 -3.59 -14.73 0.62
N ALA A 813 -2.90 -13.59 0.68
CA ALA A 813 -1.46 -13.48 0.40
C ALA A 813 -0.79 -12.56 1.42
N MET A 814 0.45 -12.86 1.84
CA MET A 814 1.15 -12.14 2.91
C MET A 814 2.64 -11.91 2.63
N LEU A 815 3.20 -10.84 3.22
CA LEU A 815 4.65 -10.68 3.43
C LEU A 815 5.07 -11.27 4.78
N ASP A 816 4.31 -10.91 5.82
CA ASP A 816 4.56 -11.20 7.24
C ASP A 816 3.21 -11.20 8.00
N LEU A 817 3.24 -11.45 9.32
CA LEU A 817 2.04 -11.54 10.14
C LEU A 817 1.22 -10.25 10.22
N ASP A 818 1.78 -9.10 9.87
CA ASP A 818 1.11 -7.80 9.96
C ASP A 818 0.84 -7.19 8.59
N ASN A 819 1.57 -7.57 7.53
CA ASN A 819 1.39 -7.08 6.16
C ASN A 819 0.84 -8.19 5.24
N PHE A 820 -0.47 -8.15 4.97
CA PHE A 820 -1.16 -9.13 4.13
C PHE A 820 -2.41 -8.57 3.45
N VAL A 821 -2.96 -9.30 2.48
CA VAL A 821 -4.22 -8.96 1.80
C VAL A 821 -5.13 -10.20 1.77
N VAL A 822 -6.41 -9.97 1.98
CA VAL A 822 -7.44 -11.01 1.83
C VAL A 822 -8.45 -10.54 0.78
N VAL A 823 -8.85 -11.45 -0.11
CA VAL A 823 -9.85 -11.22 -1.15
C VAL A 823 -10.94 -12.27 -1.07
N TRP A 824 -12.19 -11.92 -1.42
CA TRP A 824 -13.33 -12.82 -1.35
C TRP A 824 -14.45 -12.42 -2.33
N SER A 825 -15.44 -13.29 -2.49
CA SER A 825 -16.67 -13.06 -3.24
C SER A 825 -17.80 -12.66 -2.27
N GLY A 826 -18.52 -11.57 -2.54
CA GLY A 826 -19.47 -10.97 -1.58
C GLY A 826 -20.74 -10.38 -2.20
N ALA A 827 -21.77 -10.20 -1.39
CA ALA A 827 -23.05 -9.61 -1.77
C ALA A 827 -23.30 -8.31 -1.00
N GLY A 828 -22.44 -7.31 -1.22
CA GLY A 828 -22.45 -6.05 -0.47
C GLY A 828 -23.52 -5.05 -0.90
N THR A 829 -23.66 -4.00 -0.09
CA THR A 829 -24.54 -2.84 -0.35
C THR A 829 -23.78 -1.61 -0.86
N GLN A 830 -22.52 -1.78 -1.25
CA GLN A 830 -21.63 -0.70 -1.70
C GLN A 830 -22.17 0.05 -2.93
N THR A 831 -21.93 1.37 -2.99
CA THR A 831 -22.47 2.27 -4.02
C THR A 831 -21.92 1.94 -5.41
N GLY A 832 -22.66 1.13 -6.17
CA GLY A 832 -22.31 0.71 -7.54
C GLY A 832 -22.52 -0.78 -7.82
N GLN A 833 -22.75 -1.61 -6.80
CA GLN A 833 -23.12 -3.01 -7.00
C GLN A 833 -24.60 -3.12 -7.44
N LEU A 834 -24.87 -3.97 -8.45
CA LEU A 834 -26.21 -4.23 -8.99
C LEU A 834 -26.59 -5.72 -8.98
N ASP A 835 -25.67 -6.58 -8.53
CA ASP A 835 -25.75 -8.04 -8.53
C ASP A 835 -25.70 -8.61 -7.10
N THR A 836 -25.56 -9.94 -6.99
CA THR A 836 -25.45 -10.67 -5.72
C THR A 836 -24.05 -11.25 -5.46
N SER A 837 -23.03 -10.87 -6.25
CA SER A 837 -21.69 -11.47 -6.20
C SER A 837 -20.66 -10.54 -6.89
N GLY A 838 -19.98 -9.73 -6.10
CA GLY A 838 -18.81 -8.93 -6.46
C GLY A 838 -17.53 -9.49 -5.83
N VAL A 839 -16.36 -9.01 -6.27
CA VAL A 839 -15.05 -9.39 -5.70
C VAL A 839 -14.55 -8.26 -4.81
N PHE A 840 -14.29 -8.58 -3.54
CA PHE A 840 -13.88 -7.63 -2.52
C PHE A 840 -12.47 -7.94 -2.02
N ALA A 841 -11.82 -6.92 -1.47
CA ALA A 841 -10.54 -7.05 -0.80
C ALA A 841 -10.48 -6.16 0.44
N ARG A 842 -9.61 -6.55 1.37
CA ARG A 842 -9.14 -5.70 2.46
C ARG A 842 -7.66 -5.98 2.68
N GLN A 843 -6.87 -4.92 2.76
CA GLN A 843 -5.44 -4.99 3.04
C GLN A 843 -5.20 -4.73 4.53
N PHE A 844 -4.26 -5.47 5.11
CA PHE A 844 -3.80 -5.36 6.48
C PHE A 844 -2.31 -5.00 6.51
N GLY A 845 -1.91 -4.28 7.55
CA GLY A 845 -0.60 -3.70 7.75
C GLY A 845 -0.51 -2.23 7.40
N THR A 846 0.52 -1.56 7.91
CA THR A 846 0.89 -0.20 7.49
C THR A 846 1.63 -0.21 6.15
N ALA A 847 1.00 -0.78 5.12
CA ALA A 847 1.35 -0.59 3.70
C ALA A 847 2.86 -0.43 3.39
N ALA A 848 3.66 -1.40 3.85
CA ALA A 848 5.12 -1.46 3.74
C ALA A 848 5.94 -0.27 4.33
N GLY A 849 5.47 0.30 5.43
CA GLY A 849 6.34 0.81 6.49
C GLY A 849 7.19 2.05 6.18
N GLY A 850 6.59 3.08 5.58
CA GLY A 850 6.81 4.51 5.92
C GLY A 850 8.20 5.16 5.74
N GLY A 851 9.27 4.41 5.50
CA GLY A 851 10.61 4.95 5.27
C GLY A 851 10.71 5.60 3.89
N LEU A 852 10.47 6.91 3.78
CA LEU A 852 10.79 7.65 2.55
C LEU A 852 12.31 7.55 2.27
N PRO A 853 12.73 7.17 1.05
CA PRO A 853 14.15 7.20 0.70
C PRO A 853 14.65 8.66 0.68
N THR A 854 15.88 8.89 1.09
CA THR A 854 16.54 10.18 0.89
C THR A 854 17.12 10.22 -0.52
N ALA A 855 16.55 11.05 -1.38
CA ALA A 855 17.03 11.22 -2.76
C ALA A 855 18.26 12.15 -2.80
N HIS A 856 19.33 11.71 -3.46
CA HIS A 856 20.52 12.52 -3.73
C HIS A 856 20.84 12.48 -5.22
N SER A 857 20.46 13.55 -5.92
CA SER A 857 20.58 13.79 -7.37
C SER A 857 22.02 14.00 -7.90
N GLY A 858 23.02 13.99 -7.03
CA GLY A 858 24.43 14.22 -7.37
C GLY A 858 24.72 15.59 -8.00
N GLY A 859 25.87 15.69 -8.67
CA GLY A 859 26.30 16.92 -9.34
C GLY A 859 26.81 18.03 -8.39
N PRO A 860 26.77 19.32 -8.80
CA PRO A 860 26.25 19.82 -10.07
C PRO A 860 27.05 19.29 -11.28
N TYR A 861 26.36 19.04 -12.38
CA TYR A 861 26.93 18.42 -13.58
C TYR A 861 27.42 19.47 -14.57
N ILE A 862 28.57 19.22 -15.19
CA ILE A 862 29.16 20.09 -16.22
C ILE A 862 29.65 19.23 -17.39
N ILE A 863 29.12 19.49 -18.58
CA ILE A 863 29.51 18.84 -19.85
C ILE A 863 29.66 19.90 -20.95
N ASN A 864 30.20 19.54 -22.11
CA ASN A 864 30.13 20.39 -23.31
C ASN A 864 29.16 19.77 -24.34
N GLN A 865 28.73 20.56 -25.32
CA GLN A 865 27.92 20.04 -26.42
C GLN A 865 28.64 18.90 -27.16
N GLY A 866 28.02 17.72 -27.20
CA GLY A 866 28.59 16.51 -27.81
C GLY A 866 29.16 15.49 -26.80
N ASP A 867 29.40 15.89 -25.55
CA ASP A 867 29.82 14.98 -24.49
C ASP A 867 28.65 14.10 -23.99
N ALA A 868 28.97 12.95 -23.39
CA ALA A 868 27.99 12.14 -22.66
C ALA A 868 27.81 12.66 -21.22
N LEU A 869 26.61 12.49 -20.67
CA LEU A 869 26.29 12.87 -19.29
C LEU A 869 26.28 11.62 -18.39
N ASN A 870 27.28 11.51 -17.52
CA ASN A 870 27.29 10.52 -16.46
C ASN A 870 26.49 11.06 -15.26
N LEU A 871 25.42 10.38 -14.89
CA LEU A 871 24.60 10.72 -13.73
C LEU A 871 25.05 9.94 -12.50
N ASP A 872 24.78 10.47 -11.31
CA ASP A 872 25.09 9.82 -10.03
C ASP A 872 23.92 10.01 -9.05
N GLY A 873 23.24 8.89 -8.75
CA GLY A 873 22.22 8.78 -7.71
C GLY A 873 22.69 8.01 -6.47
N SER A 874 23.95 7.57 -6.44
CA SER A 874 24.47 6.58 -5.48
C SER A 874 24.58 7.08 -4.04
N GLY A 875 24.48 8.39 -3.82
CA GLY A 875 24.34 8.97 -2.49
C GLY A 875 22.94 8.77 -1.85
N SER A 876 21.96 8.28 -2.61
CA SER A 876 20.58 8.08 -2.12
C SER A 876 20.51 6.92 -1.14
N SER A 877 19.65 7.01 -0.12
CA SER A 877 19.62 6.04 0.99
C SER A 877 18.21 5.81 1.54
N ASP A 878 17.78 4.55 1.66
CA ASP A 878 16.57 4.15 2.38
C ASP A 878 16.84 3.98 3.90
N PRO A 879 15.98 4.48 4.81
CA PRO A 879 16.16 4.33 6.26
C PRO A 879 16.20 2.88 6.75
N LEU A 880 15.57 1.95 6.03
CA LEU A 880 15.53 0.51 6.34
C LEU A 880 16.54 -0.28 5.47
N THR A 881 17.47 0.41 4.79
CA THR A 881 18.53 -0.15 3.93
C THR A 881 18.03 -1.00 2.75
N ARG A 882 16.77 -0.81 2.32
CA ARG A 882 16.15 -1.51 1.19
C ARG A 882 16.82 -1.12 -0.15
N PRO A 883 16.77 -2.00 -1.18
CA PRO A 883 17.23 -1.66 -2.52
C PRO A 883 16.54 -0.41 -3.07
N LEU A 884 17.25 0.39 -3.86
CA LEU A 884 16.73 1.60 -4.47
C LEU A 884 16.74 1.48 -5.99
N THR A 885 15.71 2.04 -6.64
CA THR A 885 15.68 2.25 -8.09
C THR A 885 15.62 3.73 -8.42
N TYR A 886 16.17 4.08 -9.59
CA TYR A 886 16.33 5.44 -10.05
C TYR A 886 15.57 5.69 -11.36
N ARG A 887 14.79 6.77 -11.40
CA ARG A 887 14.23 7.35 -12.64
C ARG A 887 14.68 8.80 -12.74
N TRP A 888 14.97 9.28 -13.95
CA TRP A 888 15.46 10.66 -14.17
C TRP A 888 14.55 11.47 -15.10
N ASP A 889 14.36 12.74 -14.76
CA ASP A 889 13.85 13.81 -15.62
C ASP A 889 15.06 14.62 -16.11
N LEU A 890 15.30 14.67 -17.42
CA LEU A 890 16.52 15.24 -18.00
C LEU A 890 16.31 16.64 -18.57
N ASN A 891 15.06 17.10 -18.72
CA ASN A 891 14.75 18.44 -19.25
C ASN A 891 14.00 19.35 -18.26
N GLY A 892 13.56 18.82 -17.11
CA GLY A 892 12.95 19.57 -16.02
C GLY A 892 11.44 19.77 -16.16
N ASN A 893 10.74 18.84 -16.83
CA ASN A 893 9.28 18.94 -17.05
C ASN A 893 8.43 18.24 -15.96
N GLY A 894 9.03 17.44 -15.08
CA GLY A 894 8.37 16.63 -14.05
C GLY A 894 8.10 15.17 -14.44
N THR A 895 8.38 14.76 -15.68
CA THR A 895 8.24 13.36 -16.13
C THR A 895 9.54 12.60 -15.94
N TYR A 896 9.48 11.52 -15.15
CA TYR A 896 10.65 10.70 -14.81
C TYR A 896 10.70 9.40 -15.63
N GLY A 897 11.90 9.04 -16.10
CA GLY A 897 12.12 7.87 -16.97
C GLY A 897 12.80 8.22 -18.30
N GLU A 898 13.20 9.48 -18.52
CA GLU A 898 13.84 9.93 -19.76
C GLU A 898 15.25 9.36 -19.97
N ALA A 899 15.82 8.74 -18.92
CA ALA A 899 17.06 7.95 -18.97
C ALA A 899 16.85 6.48 -19.36
N GLY A 900 15.61 5.98 -19.38
CA GLY A 900 15.26 4.57 -19.55
C GLY A 900 14.42 4.00 -18.39
N GLU A 901 14.28 2.68 -18.37
CA GLU A 901 13.60 1.93 -17.30
C GLU A 901 14.28 2.12 -15.92
N PRO A 902 13.56 1.88 -14.80
CA PRO A 902 14.13 1.93 -13.46
C PRO A 902 15.39 1.08 -13.33
N SER A 903 16.43 1.66 -12.78
CA SER A 903 17.75 1.04 -12.64
C SER A 903 18.28 1.15 -11.22
N THR A 904 18.98 0.11 -10.78
CA THR A 904 19.77 0.08 -9.52
C THR A 904 21.20 0.61 -9.72
N GLU A 905 21.63 0.77 -10.98
CA GLU A 905 22.90 1.39 -11.37
C GLU A 905 22.69 2.85 -11.83
N THR A 906 23.75 3.66 -11.81
CA THR A 906 23.67 5.07 -12.22
C THR A 906 23.92 5.24 -13.73
N PRO A 907 23.00 5.82 -14.52
CA PRO A 907 23.05 5.75 -15.98
C PRO A 907 24.02 6.74 -16.64
N VAL A 908 24.48 6.38 -17.85
CA VAL A 908 25.27 7.24 -18.75
C VAL A 908 24.42 7.62 -19.97
N ILE A 909 24.08 8.89 -20.08
CA ILE A 909 23.16 9.42 -21.10
C ILE A 909 23.93 9.87 -22.35
N SER A 910 23.48 9.42 -23.52
CA SER A 910 24.08 9.82 -24.80
C SER A 910 23.71 11.26 -25.17
N TRP A 911 24.63 11.96 -25.84
CA TRP A 911 24.33 13.30 -26.39
C TRP A 911 23.09 13.29 -27.32
N SER A 912 22.91 12.22 -28.11
CA SER A 912 21.72 12.02 -28.94
C SER A 912 20.41 11.96 -28.15
N THR A 913 20.41 11.40 -26.93
CA THR A 913 19.24 11.37 -26.04
C THR A 913 18.90 12.79 -25.57
N LEU A 914 19.90 13.55 -25.11
CA LEU A 914 19.75 14.94 -24.72
C LEU A 914 19.24 15.81 -25.89
N VAL A 915 19.73 15.57 -27.11
CA VAL A 915 19.24 16.25 -28.33
C VAL A 915 17.77 15.92 -28.63
N SER A 916 17.31 14.68 -28.46
CA SER A 916 15.89 14.33 -28.64
C SER A 916 14.97 14.98 -27.60
N LEU A 917 15.47 15.20 -26.38
CA LEU A 917 14.77 15.87 -25.29
C LEU A 917 14.93 17.41 -25.34
N ASN A 918 15.54 17.95 -26.41
CA ASN A 918 15.84 19.37 -26.62
C ASN A 918 16.85 20.00 -25.63
N VAL A 919 17.55 19.17 -24.83
CA VAL A 919 18.59 19.53 -23.84
C VAL A 919 19.96 19.65 -24.53
N LYS A 920 20.03 20.45 -25.60
CA LYS A 920 21.17 20.49 -26.54
C LYS A 920 21.92 21.82 -26.62
N HIS A 921 21.36 22.85 -26.00
CA HIS A 921 21.84 24.22 -26.14
C HIS A 921 22.80 24.58 -25.00
N ALA A 922 23.76 25.46 -25.26
CA ALA A 922 24.61 25.99 -24.20
C ALA A 922 23.78 26.79 -23.18
N GLY A 923 23.95 26.48 -21.89
CA GLY A 923 23.13 27.02 -20.79
C GLY A 923 23.13 26.13 -19.55
N THR A 924 22.29 26.46 -18.58
CA THR A 924 22.06 25.65 -17.37
C THR A 924 20.62 25.15 -17.34
N TYR A 925 20.46 23.85 -17.14
CA TYR A 925 19.21 23.11 -17.01
C TYR A 925 19.04 22.61 -15.57
N VAL A 926 17.80 22.34 -15.18
CA VAL A 926 17.48 21.57 -13.98
C VAL A 926 17.17 20.14 -14.43
N ILE A 927 17.74 19.16 -13.74
CA ILE A 927 17.42 17.74 -13.92
C ILE A 927 16.89 17.17 -12.60
N GLY A 928 15.94 16.24 -12.68
CA GLY A 928 15.35 15.56 -11.54
C GLY A 928 15.84 14.12 -11.43
N LEU A 929 16.07 13.68 -10.20
CA LEU A 929 16.14 12.27 -9.81
C LEU A 929 14.89 11.96 -8.97
N GLN A 930 14.17 10.90 -9.35
CA GLN A 930 13.19 10.22 -8.52
C GLN A 930 13.83 8.92 -8.01
N VAL A 931 13.75 8.72 -6.70
CA VAL A 931 14.22 7.54 -5.99
C VAL A 931 13.02 6.82 -5.41
N ASP A 932 12.93 5.53 -5.72
CA ASP A 932 11.87 4.64 -5.28
C ASP A 932 12.50 3.44 -4.58
N ASN A 933 12.03 3.12 -3.38
CA ASN A 933 12.49 1.95 -2.63
C ASN A 933 11.76 0.65 -3.03
N GLY A 934 10.72 0.75 -3.86
CA GLY A 934 9.88 -0.37 -4.30
C GLY A 934 8.67 -0.65 -3.39
N PHE A 935 8.62 -0.06 -2.20
CA PHE A 935 7.60 -0.30 -1.16
C PHE A 935 6.64 0.90 -1.02
N GLY A 936 6.41 1.64 -2.11
CA GLY A 936 5.62 2.89 -2.12
C GLY A 936 6.33 4.12 -1.55
N GLY A 937 7.53 3.98 -0.99
CA GLY A 937 8.34 5.11 -0.54
C GLY A 937 9.07 5.76 -1.71
N VAL A 938 8.51 6.86 -2.23
CA VAL A 938 9.08 7.63 -3.35
C VAL A 938 9.50 9.02 -2.88
N ASN A 939 10.70 9.46 -3.28
CA ASN A 939 11.19 10.82 -3.02
C ASN A 939 11.92 11.39 -4.24
N THR A 940 12.08 12.71 -4.32
CA THR A 940 12.72 13.39 -5.45
C THR A 940 13.78 14.39 -4.99
N ALA A 941 14.82 14.54 -5.81
CA ALA A 941 15.84 15.57 -5.66
C ALA A 941 16.20 16.14 -7.04
N SER A 942 16.55 17.42 -7.12
CA SER A 942 16.98 18.05 -8.36
C SER A 942 18.46 18.44 -8.30
N SER A 943 19.09 18.59 -9.46
CA SER A 943 20.46 19.09 -9.61
C SER A 943 20.55 19.97 -10.87
N SER A 944 21.63 20.74 -10.99
CA SER A 944 21.87 21.58 -12.16
C SER A 944 22.82 20.90 -13.15
N LEU A 945 22.44 20.89 -14.42
CA LEU A 945 23.28 20.50 -15.55
C LEU A 945 23.70 21.75 -16.32
N THR A 946 25.00 22.04 -16.39
CA THR A 946 25.54 23.14 -17.21
C THR A 946 26.21 22.59 -18.45
N ILE A 947 25.72 23.01 -19.62
CA ILE A 947 26.23 22.63 -20.94
C ILE A 947 27.08 23.78 -21.49
N GLY A 948 28.38 23.54 -21.66
CA GLY A 948 29.34 24.42 -22.31
C GLY A 948 29.20 24.42 -23.84
N ASN A 949 29.29 25.60 -24.45
CA ASN A 949 29.21 25.76 -25.90
C ASN A 949 30.46 25.21 -26.60
N VAL A 950 30.30 24.38 -27.62
CA VAL A 950 31.42 23.94 -28.49
C VAL A 950 31.39 24.76 -29.77
N ALA A 951 32.56 25.15 -30.30
CA ALA A 951 32.63 25.93 -31.53
C ALA A 951 32.60 25.03 -32.78
N PRO A 952 31.89 25.42 -33.86
CA PRO A 952 31.77 24.60 -35.07
C PRO A 952 33.09 24.14 -35.68
N THR A 953 33.13 22.89 -36.14
CA THR A 953 34.29 22.31 -36.83
C THR A 953 34.11 22.39 -38.34
N LEU A 954 34.92 23.22 -39.00
CA LEU A 954 35.01 23.30 -40.47
C LEU A 954 35.66 22.04 -41.05
N THR A 955 35.04 21.49 -42.10
CA THR A 955 35.43 20.24 -42.77
C THR A 955 35.74 20.41 -44.27
N SER A 956 35.48 21.58 -44.84
CA SER A 956 35.80 21.93 -46.24
C SER A 956 37.30 22.07 -46.51
N ALA A 957 37.68 21.95 -47.78
CA ALA A 957 39.06 22.07 -48.22
C ALA A 957 39.60 23.52 -48.07
N THR A 958 40.86 23.63 -47.65
CA THR A 958 41.63 24.90 -47.57
C THR A 958 42.17 25.36 -48.93
N THR A 959 42.13 24.51 -49.95
CA THR A 959 42.67 24.78 -51.28
C THR A 959 41.70 24.29 -52.35
N VAL A 960 41.30 25.19 -53.24
CA VAL A 960 40.39 24.92 -54.36
C VAL A 960 41.10 25.33 -55.65
N SER A 961 40.83 24.62 -56.74
CA SER A 961 41.27 25.03 -58.07
C SER A 961 40.10 24.95 -59.03
N MET A 962 39.94 25.99 -59.86
CA MET A 962 38.83 26.15 -60.79
C MET A 962 39.29 26.82 -62.08
N ALA A 963 38.54 26.65 -63.17
CA ALA A 963 38.73 27.46 -64.36
C ALA A 963 38.28 28.90 -64.11
N GLU A 964 38.85 29.84 -64.85
CA GLU A 964 38.33 31.18 -65.00
C GLU A 964 36.93 31.21 -65.66
N ASN A 965 36.36 32.41 -65.86
CA ASN A 965 35.03 32.61 -66.46
C ASN A 965 33.86 31.91 -65.71
N SER A 966 34.12 31.35 -64.52
CA SER A 966 33.15 30.74 -63.59
C SER A 966 33.18 31.44 -62.23
N THR A 967 32.03 31.58 -61.57
CA THR A 967 31.95 32.19 -60.23
C THR A 967 31.93 31.19 -59.07
N ALA A 968 31.50 29.94 -59.28
CA ALA A 968 31.32 28.97 -58.21
C ALA A 968 32.65 28.35 -57.76
N VAL A 969 32.97 28.45 -56.46
CA VAL A 969 34.24 27.99 -55.88
C VAL A 969 34.08 26.62 -55.22
N GLN A 970 33.42 26.57 -54.06
CA GLN A 970 33.06 25.34 -53.35
C GLN A 970 31.88 25.59 -52.40
N THR A 971 31.28 24.52 -51.88
CA THR A 971 30.44 24.60 -50.69
C THR A 971 31.33 24.44 -49.46
N VAL A 972 31.37 25.46 -48.61
CA VAL A 972 32.01 25.39 -47.29
C VAL A 972 31.13 24.54 -46.38
N THR A 973 31.72 23.59 -45.66
CA THR A 973 31.01 22.65 -44.80
C THR A 973 31.57 22.70 -43.39
N ALA A 974 30.70 22.60 -42.40
CA ALA A 974 31.05 22.52 -41.00
C ALA A 974 30.02 21.66 -40.25
N THR A 975 30.44 21.10 -39.13
CA THR A 975 29.59 20.32 -38.22
C THR A 975 29.68 20.91 -36.82
N ASP A 976 28.54 20.97 -36.15
CA ASP A 976 28.42 21.35 -34.74
C ASP A 976 27.59 20.30 -33.99
N PRO A 977 27.85 20.02 -32.70
CA PRO A 977 27.10 19.01 -31.96
C PRO A 977 25.68 19.43 -31.55
N GLY A 978 25.38 20.73 -31.41
CA GLY A 978 24.12 21.21 -30.81
C GLY A 978 23.34 22.24 -31.62
N GLU A 979 24.01 23.07 -32.44
CA GLU A 979 23.40 24.21 -33.14
C GLU A 979 23.44 24.09 -34.69
N SER A 980 22.66 24.94 -35.37
CA SER A 980 22.74 25.09 -36.82
C SER A 980 23.87 26.05 -37.22
N VAL A 981 24.83 25.59 -38.02
CA VAL A 981 25.99 26.41 -38.42
C VAL A 981 25.62 27.43 -39.52
N SER A 982 26.01 28.68 -39.29
CA SER A 982 25.96 29.78 -40.24
C SER A 982 27.36 30.14 -40.77
N PHE A 983 27.45 30.62 -42.02
CA PHE A 983 28.72 30.97 -42.68
C PHE A 983 28.81 32.44 -43.04
N SER A 984 30.02 33.01 -42.92
CA SER A 984 30.32 34.41 -43.24
C SER A 984 31.75 34.57 -43.78
N LEU A 985 32.05 35.66 -44.48
CA LEU A 985 33.43 36.01 -44.81
C LEU A 985 34.01 36.86 -43.67
N SER A 986 35.09 36.41 -43.02
CA SER A 986 35.73 37.12 -41.91
C SER A 986 36.98 37.91 -42.31
N GLY A 987 37.64 37.53 -43.41
CA GLY A 987 38.89 38.16 -43.83
C GLY A 987 39.47 37.56 -45.11
N GLY A 988 40.80 37.56 -45.22
CA GLY A 988 41.54 37.26 -46.45
C GLY A 988 41.80 38.53 -47.27
N VAL A 989 42.92 38.57 -48.01
CA VAL A 989 43.32 39.79 -48.74
C VAL A 989 42.38 40.11 -49.90
N ASP A 990 41.79 39.09 -50.53
CA ASP A 990 40.92 39.23 -51.71
C ASP A 990 39.42 39.11 -51.37
N GLN A 991 39.06 39.12 -50.08
CA GLN A 991 37.69 38.95 -49.54
C GLN A 991 36.62 39.74 -50.30
N ASN A 992 36.96 40.96 -50.74
CA ASN A 992 36.05 41.85 -51.46
C ASN A 992 35.56 41.29 -52.80
N LEU A 993 36.28 40.36 -53.41
CA LEU A 993 35.90 39.69 -54.66
C LEU A 993 34.90 38.54 -54.45
N PHE A 994 34.76 38.03 -53.22
CA PHE A 994 33.93 36.86 -52.89
C PHE A 994 32.60 37.21 -52.22
N GLN A 995 31.69 36.25 -52.25
CA GLN A 995 30.42 36.22 -51.51
C GLN A 995 30.14 34.79 -51.02
N ILE A 996 29.44 34.64 -49.90
CA ILE A 996 29.04 33.33 -49.37
C ILE A 996 27.57 33.37 -48.96
N VAL A 997 26.84 32.29 -49.24
CA VAL A 997 25.44 32.12 -48.83
C VAL A 997 25.40 31.57 -47.41
N ALA A 998 25.01 32.41 -46.44
CA ALA A 998 25.18 32.12 -45.01
C ALA A 998 24.51 30.82 -44.51
N GLY A 999 23.38 30.43 -45.11
CA GLY A 999 22.64 29.21 -44.73
C GLY A 999 23.02 27.94 -45.52
N THR A 1000 23.94 28.02 -46.49
CA THR A 1000 24.36 26.85 -47.30
C THR A 1000 25.86 26.70 -47.46
N GLY A 1001 26.66 27.69 -47.05
CA GLY A 1001 28.12 27.68 -47.21
C GLY A 1001 28.61 27.85 -48.65
N ALA A 1002 27.72 28.06 -49.63
CA ALA A 1002 28.10 28.20 -51.03
C ALA A 1002 28.96 29.45 -51.26
N LEU A 1003 30.26 29.25 -51.48
CA LEU A 1003 31.27 30.28 -51.73
C LEU A 1003 31.40 30.52 -53.23
N SER A 1004 31.38 31.79 -53.64
CA SER A 1004 31.53 32.20 -55.04
C SER A 1004 32.25 33.53 -55.17
N PHE A 1005 32.87 33.78 -56.32
CA PHE A 1005 33.23 35.13 -56.74
C PHE A 1005 31.96 35.95 -57.08
N LYS A 1006 32.02 37.27 -56.86
CA LYS A 1006 30.95 38.22 -57.24
C LYS A 1006 30.91 38.50 -58.75
N VAL A 1007 32.06 38.43 -59.40
CA VAL A 1007 32.30 38.55 -60.84
C VAL A 1007 33.24 37.42 -61.21
N ALA A 1008 33.05 36.75 -62.35
CA ALA A 1008 33.96 35.68 -62.74
C ALA A 1008 35.40 36.24 -62.89
N PRO A 1009 36.44 35.56 -62.36
CA PRO A 1009 37.82 35.96 -62.58
C PRO A 1009 38.20 35.66 -64.04
N ASN A 1010 39.16 36.43 -64.54
CA ASN A 1010 39.90 36.16 -65.77
C ASN A 1010 41.39 35.99 -65.42
N PHE A 1011 42.11 35.14 -66.14
CA PHE A 1011 43.49 34.79 -65.84
C PHE A 1011 44.50 35.83 -66.37
N GLU A 1012 44.15 36.59 -67.41
CA GLU A 1012 45.02 37.58 -68.09
C GLU A 1012 44.97 38.97 -67.43
N ASP A 1013 43.85 39.33 -66.78
CA ASP A 1013 43.74 40.49 -65.88
C ASP A 1013 43.38 40.05 -64.44
N PRO A 1014 44.33 39.48 -63.68
CA PRO A 1014 44.07 39.00 -62.33
C PRO A 1014 43.69 40.15 -61.38
N GLN A 1015 42.63 39.95 -60.60
CA GLN A 1015 42.10 40.95 -59.67
C GLN A 1015 42.57 40.73 -58.23
N ASP A 1016 43.32 39.64 -57.97
CA ASP A 1016 43.97 39.36 -56.69
C ASP A 1016 45.07 40.38 -56.37
N THR A 1017 45.33 40.53 -55.08
CA THR A 1017 46.11 41.65 -54.52
C THR A 1017 47.53 41.73 -55.08
N ASP A 1018 48.19 40.61 -55.36
CA ASP A 1018 49.55 40.52 -55.91
C ASP A 1018 49.63 39.94 -57.34
N ARG A 1019 48.49 39.64 -57.98
CA ARG A 1019 48.36 39.16 -59.37
C ARG A 1019 49.13 37.87 -59.67
N ASN A 1020 48.94 36.87 -58.81
CA ASN A 1020 49.51 35.53 -58.96
C ASN A 1020 48.46 34.46 -59.35
N ASN A 1021 47.17 34.82 -59.46
CA ASN A 1021 46.01 33.96 -59.73
C ASN A 1021 45.65 32.95 -58.59
N VAL A 1022 46.14 33.17 -57.37
CA VAL A 1022 45.78 32.42 -56.15
C VAL A 1022 45.13 33.37 -55.14
N TYR A 1023 43.79 33.39 -55.17
CA TYR A 1023 42.97 34.30 -54.39
C TYR A 1023 42.78 33.77 -52.96
N HIS A 1024 42.99 34.60 -51.95
CA HIS A 1024 42.90 34.21 -50.54
C HIS A 1024 41.69 34.86 -49.83
N VAL A 1025 40.74 34.03 -49.39
CA VAL A 1025 39.54 34.43 -48.64
C VAL A 1025 39.42 33.63 -47.35
N GLU A 1026 39.11 34.30 -46.24
CA GLU A 1026 38.83 33.65 -44.96
C GLU A 1026 37.33 33.57 -44.72
N VAL A 1027 36.86 32.34 -44.45
CA VAL A 1027 35.47 32.04 -44.13
C VAL A 1027 35.36 31.65 -42.67
N SER A 1028 34.36 32.19 -41.98
CA SER A 1028 34.01 31.83 -40.61
C SER A 1028 32.69 31.07 -40.54
N ALA A 1029 32.72 29.94 -39.85
CA ALA A 1029 31.54 29.22 -39.36
C ALA A 1029 31.18 29.73 -37.95
N SER A 1030 29.90 29.86 -37.63
CA SER A 1030 29.42 30.18 -36.28
C SER A 1030 28.08 29.53 -35.96
N ASP A 1031 27.93 29.11 -34.71
CA ASP A 1031 26.73 28.51 -34.11
C ASP A 1031 25.63 29.53 -33.75
N GLY A 1032 25.95 30.84 -33.77
CA GLY A 1032 25.05 31.90 -33.32
C GLY A 1032 24.88 32.04 -31.79
N ARG A 1033 25.52 31.20 -30.99
CA ARG A 1033 25.52 31.23 -29.51
C ARG A 1033 26.83 31.69 -28.88
N GLY A 1034 27.93 31.70 -29.64
CA GLY A 1034 29.20 32.32 -29.24
C GLY A 1034 30.44 31.60 -29.72
N GLY A 1035 30.30 30.35 -30.20
CA GLY A 1035 31.38 29.65 -30.88
C GLY A 1035 31.49 30.10 -32.34
N SER A 1036 32.73 30.28 -32.77
CA SER A 1036 33.06 30.55 -34.16
C SER A 1036 34.44 30.01 -34.50
N ARG A 1037 34.61 29.60 -35.76
CA ARG A 1037 35.86 29.06 -36.27
C ARG A 1037 36.07 29.54 -37.70
N SER A 1038 37.27 30.06 -37.97
CA SER A 1038 37.64 30.60 -39.28
C SER A 1038 38.68 29.74 -39.98
N GLN A 1039 38.63 29.71 -41.32
CA GLN A 1039 39.52 28.96 -42.20
C GLN A 1039 39.85 29.83 -43.42
N VAL A 1040 41.14 29.98 -43.74
CA VAL A 1040 41.58 30.57 -45.02
C VAL A 1040 41.46 29.53 -46.12
N ILE A 1041 40.76 29.88 -47.19
CA ILE A 1041 40.64 29.12 -48.42
C ILE A 1041 41.47 29.84 -49.48
N SER A 1042 42.31 29.08 -50.18
CA SER A 1042 43.14 29.56 -51.29
C SER A 1042 42.56 29.01 -52.60
N VAL A 1043 42.18 29.90 -53.51
CA VAL A 1043 41.48 29.57 -54.76
C VAL A 1043 42.41 29.85 -55.94
N THR A 1044 42.96 28.78 -56.54
CA THR A 1044 43.80 28.88 -57.75
C THR A 1044 42.90 28.93 -58.98
N VAL A 1045 42.91 30.06 -59.68
CA VAL A 1045 42.26 30.21 -60.99
C VAL A 1045 43.21 29.69 -62.06
N ASN A 1046 42.74 28.73 -62.85
CA ASN A 1046 43.46 28.21 -64.01
C ASN A 1046 42.97 28.90 -65.28
N ASN A 1047 43.92 29.24 -66.15
CA ASN A 1047 43.65 29.68 -67.51
C ASN A 1047 42.76 28.66 -68.26
N ALA A 1048 41.76 29.12 -69.00
CA ALA A 1048 40.87 28.28 -69.80
C ALA A 1048 40.48 28.96 -71.12
N ASN A 1049 40.86 28.31 -72.23
CA ASN A 1049 40.78 28.77 -73.62
C ASN A 1049 39.55 29.65 -73.94
N ASP A 1050 39.78 30.94 -74.13
CA ASP A 1050 38.79 31.95 -74.51
C ASP A 1050 38.60 31.97 -76.04
N SER A 1051 37.94 32.99 -76.60
CA SER A 1051 37.78 33.12 -78.06
C SER A 1051 38.61 34.28 -78.61
N PRO A 1052 39.48 34.08 -79.64
CA PRO A 1052 40.27 35.14 -80.24
C PRO A 1052 39.43 36.36 -80.61
N SER A 1053 39.83 37.51 -80.05
CA SER A 1053 39.08 38.75 -80.09
C SER A 1053 39.42 39.61 -81.31
N GLY A 1054 38.47 40.45 -81.74
CA GLY A 1054 38.66 41.36 -82.88
C GLY A 1054 38.09 40.84 -84.21
N LEU A 1055 38.32 41.59 -85.29
CA LEU A 1055 37.85 41.26 -86.63
C LEU A 1055 38.93 41.54 -87.68
N PRO A 1056 39.04 40.73 -88.75
CA PRO A 1056 39.92 41.03 -89.87
C PRO A 1056 39.40 42.23 -90.66
N THR A 1057 40.23 43.25 -90.87
CA THR A 1057 39.86 44.43 -91.67
C THR A 1057 40.24 44.22 -93.13
N ILE A 1058 39.28 44.38 -94.05
CA ILE A 1058 39.56 44.27 -95.49
C ILE A 1058 40.11 45.60 -96.02
N VAL A 1059 41.40 45.62 -96.37
CA VAL A 1059 42.10 46.80 -96.89
C VAL A 1059 42.40 46.68 -98.39
N GLY A 1060 42.22 47.79 -99.11
CA GLY A 1060 42.41 47.88 -100.56
C GLY A 1060 41.33 48.74 -101.23
N SER A 1061 41.52 49.05 -102.51
CA SER A 1061 40.52 49.79 -103.30
C SER A 1061 39.56 48.83 -104.00
N VAL A 1062 38.27 48.94 -103.71
CA VAL A 1062 37.22 48.07 -104.29
C VAL A 1062 37.00 48.42 -105.77
N ALA A 1063 37.72 47.73 -106.66
CA ALA A 1063 37.57 47.83 -108.11
C ALA A 1063 37.77 46.46 -108.78
N LEU A 1064 37.15 46.26 -109.94
CA LEU A 1064 37.21 45.01 -110.68
C LEU A 1064 38.67 44.67 -111.06
N GLY A 1065 39.16 43.52 -110.60
CA GLY A 1065 40.53 43.07 -110.85
C GLY A 1065 41.59 43.54 -109.86
N GLN A 1066 41.22 44.27 -108.80
CA GLN A 1066 42.12 44.58 -107.68
C GLN A 1066 42.13 43.47 -106.62
N THR A 1067 43.28 43.26 -105.98
CA THR A 1067 43.40 42.42 -104.78
C THR A 1067 43.01 43.25 -103.56
N LEU A 1068 42.11 42.72 -102.73
CA LEU A 1068 41.91 43.18 -101.36
C LEU A 1068 42.67 42.25 -100.42
N THR A 1069 43.25 42.79 -99.36
CA THR A 1069 43.98 42.02 -98.34
C THR A 1069 43.19 42.04 -97.04
N ALA A 1070 43.08 40.89 -96.37
CA ALA A 1070 42.59 40.83 -95.01
C ALA A 1070 43.75 41.17 -94.07
N ASP A 1071 43.67 42.31 -93.40
CA ASP A 1071 44.54 42.66 -92.29
C ASP A 1071 44.01 41.97 -91.03
N THR A 1072 44.80 41.06 -90.47
CA THR A 1072 44.47 40.31 -89.24
C THR A 1072 45.22 40.84 -88.02
N THR A 1073 45.95 41.97 -88.12
CA THR A 1073 46.69 42.54 -86.97
C THR A 1073 45.79 43.12 -85.89
N SER A 1074 44.50 43.30 -86.20
CA SER A 1074 43.41 43.62 -85.26
C SER A 1074 42.73 42.40 -84.63
N ILE A 1075 43.28 41.19 -84.80
CA ILE A 1075 42.87 39.99 -84.09
C ILE A 1075 43.88 39.71 -82.97
N SER A 1076 43.39 39.53 -81.75
CA SER A 1076 44.18 39.24 -80.55
C SER A 1076 43.62 38.05 -79.79
N ASP A 1077 44.39 36.97 -79.76
CA ASP A 1077 44.25 35.92 -78.76
C ASP A 1077 44.95 36.38 -77.47
N ALA A 1078 44.28 36.26 -76.32
CA ALA A 1078 44.73 36.89 -75.07
C ALA A 1078 45.45 35.90 -74.14
N ASP A 1079 44.95 34.67 -74.05
CA ASP A 1079 45.51 33.57 -73.27
C ASP A 1079 46.71 32.89 -73.97
N GLY A 1080 46.73 32.90 -75.31
CA GLY A 1080 47.72 32.21 -76.12
C GLY A 1080 47.44 30.71 -76.29
N LEU A 1081 46.17 30.28 -76.17
CA LEU A 1081 45.76 28.88 -76.31
C LEU A 1081 45.12 28.56 -77.69
N GLY A 1082 44.78 29.55 -78.53
CA GLY A 1082 44.03 29.39 -79.79
C GLY A 1082 44.78 29.67 -81.11
#